data_AF-A0A674B841-F1
#
_entry.id   AF-A0A674B841-F1
#
_cell.length_a   1.000
_cell.length_b   1.000
_cell.length_c   1.000
_cell.angle_alpha   90.00
_cell.angle_beta   90.00
_cell.angle_gamma   90.00
#
_symmetry.space_group_name_H-M   'P 1'
#
loop_
_entity.id
_entity.type
_entity.pdbx_description
1 polymer ?
#
loop_
_entity_poly.entity_id
_entity_poly.type
_entity_poly.pdbx_seq_one_letter_code
_entity_poly.pdbx_strand_id
1 'polypeptide(L)'
;MVIVCASKCIPTPAQECIFTASASVFSSLRVPSECDHDNDDTSSELARTHPCLPAETKKVCVTLFDMNHSLLFLRNKWGVFVVSPSDDMYYRWLFVIAIAVLYNWILIVARACFDKLQTSNYICWLVLDYLSDAVYILDTCVRLRTGFLEQGLLVKDLSKLRDSYVRTFQFKLDVVSILPTDLAYISTGIHTPELRFNRLLRFPRMFEFFDRTETRTNYPNIFRICNLVLYILVIIHWNACIYFAISKSLGFGSDTWVYPNISNPEYGSLTRGYVYCLYWSTLTLTTIGEMPAPVRDEEYLFVVFDFLVGVLIFATIVGNVGSMISNMNATRAEFQARIDAIKHYMHFRRVSKELEARVIKWFDYLWTNKKAVDEQEVLKNLPNKLRAEIAINVHLETLKKVRIFQDCEAGLLVELVLKLRPQVYSPGDYICRKGDIGKEMYIIKEGKLAVVANDGVTQYALLTAGSCFGEISILNIQGSKMGNRRTANIRSIGYSDLFCLSKDDLMEAVTEYPDAKKVLEERGKEILMKEGLLDENAEAGRLGGEDTEEKVERLESSLDTLQTRFARLLSEYTATQQRLKRRITNLERQLCHTGCGILSDADLSDEDSASEAEADTLAAANTVEQGDHGNDEPTESTVQT
;
A
#
# COMPACT_ATOMS: atom_id res chain seq x y z
N MET A 1 -1.21 51.43 -0.34
CA MET A 1 -1.09 52.55 0.62
C MET A 1 0.31 53.20 0.65
N VAL A 2 1.35 52.61 0.03
CA VAL A 2 2.69 53.23 -0.13
C VAL A 2 2.82 54.07 -1.42
N ILE A 3 1.83 54.02 -2.33
CA ILE A 3 1.85 54.76 -3.61
C ILE A 3 1.19 56.15 -3.50
N VAL A 4 0.53 56.47 -2.38
CA VAL A 4 -0.21 57.74 -2.22
C VAL A 4 0.64 58.86 -1.57
N CYS A 5 1.82 58.56 -1.03
CA CYS A 5 2.68 59.57 -0.38
C CYS A 5 3.69 60.26 -1.31
N ALA A 6 3.92 59.79 -2.54
CA ALA A 6 4.90 60.38 -3.46
C ALA A 6 4.35 61.55 -4.31
N SER A 7 3.07 61.91 -4.15
CA SER A 7 2.38 62.87 -5.03
C SER A 7 2.46 64.33 -4.57
N LYS A 8 3.18 64.64 -3.48
CA LYS A 8 3.18 65.99 -2.87
C LYS A 8 4.44 66.83 -3.10
N CYS A 9 5.39 66.39 -3.93
CA CYS A 9 6.67 67.10 -4.12
C CYS A 9 6.99 67.42 -5.60
N ILE A 10 5.99 67.77 -6.41
CA ILE A 10 6.22 68.18 -7.82
C ILE A 10 5.43 69.47 -8.09
N PRO A 11 6.07 70.53 -8.62
CA PRO A 11 5.39 71.81 -8.91
C PRO A 11 4.33 71.66 -10.02
N THR A 12 3.24 72.43 -9.86
CA THR A 12 1.96 72.35 -10.60
C THR A 12 2.00 72.38 -12.13
N PRO A 13 2.96 73.00 -12.86
CA PRO A 13 2.96 72.93 -14.33
C PRO A 13 3.44 71.58 -14.89
N ALA A 14 4.04 70.70 -14.08
CA ALA A 14 4.46 69.35 -14.52
C ALA A 14 3.35 68.29 -14.39
N GLN A 15 2.26 68.60 -13.67
CA GLN A 15 1.17 67.68 -13.41
C GLN A 15 0.19 67.57 -14.59
N GLU A 16 -0.01 68.67 -15.34
CA GLU A 16 -0.87 68.68 -16.53
C GLU A 16 -0.24 67.92 -17.70
N CYS A 17 1.06 68.07 -17.96
CA CYS A 17 1.74 67.34 -19.04
C CYS A 17 1.72 65.81 -18.86
N ILE A 18 1.82 65.31 -17.61
CA ILE A 18 1.82 63.86 -17.31
C ILE A 18 0.41 63.26 -17.45
N PHE A 19 -0.64 64.02 -17.13
CA PHE A 19 -2.03 63.57 -17.28
C PHE A 19 -2.51 63.56 -18.75
N THR A 20 -2.12 64.54 -19.57
CA THR A 20 -2.44 64.51 -21.02
C THR A 20 -1.63 63.46 -21.80
N ALA A 21 -0.38 63.18 -21.41
CA ALA A 21 0.42 62.13 -22.05
C ALA A 21 -0.12 60.72 -21.73
N SER A 22 -0.57 60.48 -20.50
CA SER A 22 -1.13 59.17 -20.11
C SER A 22 -2.49 58.88 -20.76
N ALA A 23 -3.35 59.88 -20.94
CA ALA A 23 -4.65 59.67 -21.59
C ALA A 23 -4.54 59.34 -23.10
N SER A 24 -3.58 59.94 -23.82
CA SER A 24 -3.38 59.66 -25.26
C SER A 24 -2.76 58.28 -25.52
N VAL A 25 -1.80 57.85 -24.70
CA VAL A 25 -1.15 56.52 -24.80
C VAL A 25 -2.13 55.40 -24.45
N PHE A 26 -3.02 55.60 -23.48
CA PHE A 26 -4.03 54.59 -23.12
C PHE A 26 -5.13 54.41 -24.18
N SER A 27 -5.39 55.40 -25.04
CA SER A 27 -6.44 55.32 -26.07
C SER A 27 -6.02 54.58 -27.36
N SER A 28 -4.71 54.50 -27.65
CA SER A 28 -4.18 53.91 -28.89
C SER A 28 -3.71 52.46 -28.77
N LEU A 29 -3.65 51.88 -27.57
CA LEU A 29 -3.24 50.49 -27.35
C LEU A 29 -4.46 49.54 -27.30
N ARG A 30 -5.11 49.36 -28.46
CA ARG A 30 -6.01 48.22 -28.69
C ARG A 30 -5.13 47.02 -29.09
N VAL A 31 -4.83 46.14 -28.14
CA VAL A 31 -4.03 44.93 -28.38
C VAL A 31 -4.84 43.91 -29.21
N PRO A 32 -4.32 43.43 -30.36
CA PRO A 32 -4.86 42.26 -31.04
C PRO A 32 -4.48 40.99 -30.26
N SER A 33 -5.40 40.04 -30.20
CA SER A 33 -5.15 38.68 -29.73
C SER A 33 -4.18 37.96 -30.65
N GLU A 34 -3.23 37.23 -30.06
CA GLU A 34 -2.22 36.35 -30.67
C GLU A 34 -1.03 37.07 -31.33
N CYS A 35 0.17 36.88 -30.75
CA CYS A 35 1.37 36.48 -31.50
C CYS A 35 2.57 36.20 -30.59
N ASP A 36 3.43 35.37 -31.17
CA ASP A 36 4.60 34.66 -30.68
C ASP A 36 5.80 35.52 -30.26
N HIS A 37 6.75 34.78 -29.68
CA HIS A 37 8.12 35.10 -29.31
C HIS A 37 8.86 36.17 -30.13
N ASP A 38 9.68 36.92 -29.38
CA ASP A 38 10.89 37.65 -29.80
C ASP A 38 10.69 38.97 -30.56
N ASN A 39 10.74 40.09 -29.82
CA ASN A 39 11.40 41.31 -30.29
C ASN A 39 11.72 42.28 -29.13
N ASP A 40 13.00 42.58 -29.00
CA ASP A 40 13.67 43.31 -27.91
C ASP A 40 13.70 44.85 -28.13
N ASP A 41 12.67 45.44 -28.74
CA ASP A 41 12.78 46.79 -29.34
C ASP A 41 11.71 47.82 -28.92
N THR A 42 11.10 47.66 -27.74
CA THR A 42 10.14 48.63 -27.16
C THR A 42 10.74 50.00 -26.86
N SER A 43 12.06 50.06 -26.63
CA SER A 43 12.78 51.33 -26.43
C SER A 43 12.85 52.19 -27.70
N SER A 44 12.81 51.58 -28.88
CA SER A 44 12.88 52.27 -30.18
C SER A 44 11.54 52.90 -30.58
N GLU A 45 10.42 52.33 -30.13
CA GLU A 45 9.07 52.72 -30.55
C GLU A 45 8.55 53.94 -29.78
N LEU A 46 8.90 54.06 -28.49
CA LEU A 46 8.64 55.25 -27.66
C LEU A 46 9.47 56.46 -28.12
N ALA A 47 10.65 56.21 -28.71
CA ALA A 47 11.52 57.26 -29.26
C ALA A 47 10.97 57.84 -30.57
N ARG A 48 10.24 57.05 -31.37
CA ARG A 48 9.65 57.46 -32.65
C ARG A 48 8.33 58.24 -32.52
N THR A 49 7.54 57.97 -31.48
CA THR A 49 6.19 58.54 -31.32
C THR A 49 6.17 59.91 -30.63
N HIS A 50 7.19 60.25 -29.82
CA HIS A 50 7.28 61.55 -29.15
C HIS A 50 8.73 62.12 -29.14
N PRO A 51 9.11 62.93 -30.15
CA PRO A 51 10.46 63.49 -30.24
C PRO A 51 10.76 64.62 -29.23
N CYS A 52 9.74 65.20 -28.58
CA CYS A 52 9.88 66.38 -27.72
C CYS A 52 10.12 66.10 -26.22
N LEU A 53 10.24 64.84 -25.80
CA LEU A 53 10.47 64.47 -24.40
C LEU A 53 11.98 64.46 -24.04
N PRO A 54 12.40 65.08 -22.92
CA PRO A 54 13.77 64.99 -22.41
C PRO A 54 14.26 63.54 -22.24
N ALA A 55 15.56 63.29 -22.45
CA ALA A 55 16.13 61.94 -22.38
C ALA A 55 15.95 61.25 -21.00
N GLU A 56 15.90 62.01 -19.90
CA GLU A 56 15.66 61.46 -18.56
C GLU A 56 14.23 60.92 -18.38
N THR A 57 13.21 61.60 -18.93
CA THR A 57 11.82 61.13 -18.83
C THR A 57 11.57 59.89 -19.68
N LYS A 58 12.26 59.74 -20.82
CA LYS A 58 12.22 58.49 -21.62
C LYS A 58 12.79 57.30 -20.84
N LYS A 59 13.91 57.47 -20.12
CA LYS A 59 14.49 56.41 -19.26
C LYS A 59 13.54 56.01 -18.12
N VAL A 60 12.90 56.97 -17.46
CA VAL A 60 11.93 56.70 -16.38
C VAL A 60 10.68 55.98 -16.90
N CYS A 61 10.18 56.31 -18.09
CA CYS A 61 9.05 55.60 -18.68
C CYS A 61 9.39 54.16 -19.06
N VAL A 62 10.59 53.89 -19.62
CA VAL A 62 11.03 52.53 -19.95
C VAL A 62 11.21 51.69 -18.69
N THR A 63 11.83 52.22 -17.63
CA THR A 63 11.97 51.49 -16.36
C THR A 63 10.64 51.23 -15.66
N LEU A 64 9.69 52.19 -15.71
CA LEU A 64 8.33 51.98 -15.21
C LEU A 64 7.54 50.96 -16.05
N PHE A 65 7.74 50.93 -17.37
CA PHE A 65 7.14 49.93 -18.27
C PHE A 65 7.69 48.53 -18.00
N ASP A 66 9.02 48.37 -17.86
CA ASP A 66 9.66 47.10 -17.53
C ASP A 66 9.28 46.60 -16.13
N MET A 67 9.16 47.49 -15.14
CA MET A 67 8.63 47.14 -13.81
C MET A 67 7.17 46.69 -13.89
N ASN A 68 6.32 47.39 -14.65
CA ASN A 68 4.93 46.98 -14.82
C ASN A 68 4.79 45.66 -15.57
N HIS A 69 5.61 45.43 -16.61
CA HIS A 69 5.63 44.18 -17.37
C HIS A 69 6.13 43.01 -16.51
N SER A 70 7.16 43.22 -15.71
CA SER A 70 7.66 42.25 -14.73
C SER A 70 6.61 41.91 -13.66
N LEU A 71 5.89 42.93 -13.15
CA LEU A 71 4.80 42.77 -12.20
C LEU A 71 3.58 42.06 -12.81
N LEU A 72 3.25 42.34 -14.08
CA LEU A 72 2.19 41.67 -14.84
C LEU A 72 2.54 40.21 -15.14
N PHE A 73 3.80 39.93 -15.50
CA PHE A 73 4.30 38.58 -15.73
C PHE A 73 4.31 37.75 -14.45
N LEU A 74 4.77 38.34 -13.33
CA LEU A 74 4.66 37.72 -12.00
C LEU A 74 3.20 37.49 -11.59
N ARG A 75 2.30 38.44 -11.89
CA ARG A 75 0.86 38.32 -11.63
C ARG A 75 0.22 37.19 -12.44
N ASN A 76 0.57 37.05 -13.72
CA ASN A 76 0.05 35.98 -14.58
C ASN A 76 0.60 34.60 -14.20
N LYS A 77 1.90 34.49 -13.85
CA LYS A 77 2.47 33.25 -13.29
C LYS A 77 1.84 32.88 -11.94
N TRP A 78 1.58 33.86 -11.08
CA TRP A 78 0.81 33.64 -9.85
C TRP A 78 -0.65 33.27 -10.13
N GLY A 79 -1.27 33.70 -11.21
CA GLY A 79 -2.65 33.31 -11.57
C GLY A 79 -2.82 31.82 -11.88
N VAL A 80 -1.74 31.13 -12.29
CA VAL A 80 -1.75 29.72 -12.71
C VAL A 80 -1.09 28.80 -11.67
N PHE A 81 -0.50 29.35 -10.61
CA PHE A 81 0.21 28.58 -9.59
C PHE A 81 -0.75 27.87 -8.63
N VAL A 82 -0.90 26.57 -8.81
CA VAL A 82 -1.64 25.64 -7.94
C VAL A 82 -0.65 24.63 -7.37
N VAL A 83 -0.70 24.43 -6.06
CA VAL A 83 0.18 23.49 -5.36
C VAL A 83 -0.49 22.13 -5.31
N SER A 84 0.17 21.10 -5.83
CA SER A 84 -0.32 19.73 -5.70
C SER A 84 0.03 19.18 -4.32
N PRO A 85 -0.93 18.58 -3.59
CA PRO A 85 -0.66 17.93 -2.30
C PRO A 85 0.35 16.78 -2.38
N SER A 86 0.60 16.26 -3.58
CA SER A 86 1.53 15.14 -3.82
C SER A 86 2.98 15.60 -3.99
N ASP A 87 3.21 16.90 -4.20
CA ASP A 87 4.55 17.42 -4.51
C ASP A 87 5.47 17.41 -3.28
N ASP A 88 6.76 17.14 -3.52
CA ASP A 88 7.79 17.19 -2.48
C ASP A 88 7.98 18.59 -1.91
N MET A 89 7.71 19.64 -2.70
CA MET A 89 7.74 21.02 -2.23
C MET A 89 6.67 21.28 -1.15
N TYR A 90 5.47 20.72 -1.32
CA TYR A 90 4.41 20.81 -0.32
C TYR A 90 4.80 20.10 0.98
N TYR A 91 5.43 18.92 0.88
CA TYR A 91 5.96 18.20 2.05
C TYR A 91 7.05 19.00 2.79
N ARG A 92 8.01 19.59 2.06
CA ARG A 92 9.03 20.45 2.69
C ARG A 92 8.43 21.70 3.34
N TRP A 93 7.37 22.26 2.74
CA TRP A 93 6.63 23.38 3.34
C TRP A 93 5.90 22.97 4.63
N LEU A 94 5.28 21.79 4.66
CA LEU A 94 4.69 21.23 5.88
C LEU A 94 5.70 21.08 7.02
N PHE A 95 6.95 20.70 6.72
CA PHE A 95 8.02 20.65 7.72
C PHE A 95 8.33 22.02 8.32
N VAL A 96 8.40 23.08 7.50
CA VAL A 96 8.60 24.46 7.98
C VAL A 96 7.46 24.90 8.90
N ILE A 97 6.21 24.56 8.55
CA ILE A 97 5.04 24.85 9.38
C ILE A 97 5.10 24.07 10.69
N ALA A 98 5.46 22.79 10.65
CA ALA A 98 5.57 21.96 11.85
C ALA A 98 6.57 22.54 12.85
N ILE A 99 7.71 23.07 12.39
CA ILE A 99 8.67 23.78 13.23
C ILE A 99 8.03 25.03 13.86
N ALA A 100 7.32 25.84 13.08
CA ALA A 100 6.65 27.04 13.59
C ALA A 100 5.53 26.70 14.61
N VAL A 101 4.77 25.62 14.39
CA VAL A 101 3.77 25.11 15.34
C VAL A 101 4.43 24.64 16.63
N LEU A 102 5.51 23.86 16.54
CA LEU A 102 6.23 23.37 17.71
C LEU A 102 6.87 24.52 18.51
N TYR A 103 7.43 25.52 17.83
CA TYR A 103 7.92 26.76 18.44
C TYR A 103 6.80 27.42 19.27
N ASN A 104 5.64 27.64 18.67
CA ASN A 104 4.51 28.28 19.34
C ASN A 104 3.98 27.45 20.51
N TRP A 105 3.87 26.13 20.35
CA TRP A 105 3.38 25.21 21.38
C TRP A 105 4.28 25.10 22.62
N ILE A 106 5.60 25.23 22.45
CA ILE A 106 6.55 25.17 23.56
C ILE A 106 6.77 26.58 24.14
N LEU A 107 7.20 27.53 23.31
CA LEU A 107 7.72 28.80 23.81
C LEU A 107 6.64 29.79 24.22
N ILE A 108 5.43 29.79 23.63
CA ILE A 108 4.37 30.71 24.07
C ILE A 108 3.94 30.36 25.50
N VAL A 109 3.69 29.08 25.79
CA VAL A 109 3.27 28.60 27.12
C VAL A 109 4.40 28.83 28.15
N ALA A 110 5.64 28.49 27.80
CA ALA A 110 6.78 28.75 28.68
C ALA A 110 6.94 30.24 29.02
N ARG A 111 6.81 31.14 28.04
CA ARG A 111 6.95 32.59 28.28
C ARG A 111 5.79 33.17 29.10
N ALA A 112 4.59 32.61 28.98
CA ALA A 112 3.42 33.01 29.79
C ALA A 112 3.60 32.66 31.27
N CYS A 113 4.27 31.56 31.58
CA CYS A 113 4.48 31.14 32.96
C CYS A 113 5.76 31.71 33.58
N PHE A 114 6.84 31.80 32.80
CA PHE A 114 8.17 32.22 33.28
C PHE A 114 8.53 33.66 32.85
N ASP A 115 8.11 34.66 33.62
CA ASP A 115 8.30 36.10 33.29
C ASP A 115 9.76 36.50 32.96
N LYS A 116 10.73 35.91 33.67
CA LYS A 116 12.17 36.17 33.44
C LYS A 116 12.59 35.78 32.01
N LEU A 117 11.96 34.75 31.43
CA LEU A 117 12.20 34.33 30.04
C LEU A 117 11.70 35.39 29.06
N GLN A 118 10.50 35.95 29.29
CA GLN A 118 9.92 36.99 28.43
C GLN A 118 10.69 38.31 28.53
N THR A 119 10.99 38.75 29.75
CA THR A 119 11.60 40.08 30.01
C THR A 119 13.06 40.17 29.58
N SER A 120 13.85 39.10 29.72
CA SER A 120 15.29 39.14 29.43
C SER A 120 15.62 39.42 27.95
N ASN A 121 14.81 38.93 27.01
CA ASN A 121 15.12 38.97 25.57
C ASN A 121 13.87 39.26 24.70
N TYR A 122 13.00 40.17 25.13
CA TYR A 122 11.71 40.43 24.46
C TYR A 122 11.83 40.82 22.98
N ILE A 123 12.91 41.50 22.55
CA ILE A 123 13.11 41.87 21.14
C ILE A 123 13.30 40.62 20.27
N CYS A 124 14.12 39.67 20.72
CA CYS A 124 14.34 38.39 20.02
C CYS A 124 13.01 37.63 19.88
N TRP A 125 12.22 37.58 20.96
CA TRP A 125 10.91 36.95 20.98
C TRP A 125 9.92 37.59 20.01
N LEU A 126 9.89 38.93 19.92
CA LEU A 126 9.06 39.62 18.94
C LEU A 126 9.45 39.24 17.49
N VAL A 127 10.75 39.21 17.18
CA VAL A 127 11.22 38.83 15.84
C VAL A 127 10.80 37.40 15.50
N LEU A 128 10.99 36.45 16.41
CA LEU A 128 10.62 35.05 16.19
C LEU A 128 9.10 34.85 16.09
N ASP A 129 8.31 35.56 16.89
CA ASP A 129 6.84 35.49 16.85
C ASP A 129 6.30 36.06 15.53
N TYR A 130 6.80 37.21 15.06
CA TYR A 130 6.34 37.76 13.78
C TYR A 130 6.85 36.95 12.57
N LEU A 131 7.99 36.26 12.71
CA LEU A 131 8.44 35.30 11.71
C LEU A 131 7.50 34.08 11.65
N SER A 132 7.06 33.56 12.79
CA SER A 132 6.11 32.43 12.82
C SER A 132 4.72 32.83 12.31
N ASP A 133 4.25 34.03 12.64
CA ASP A 133 3.00 34.60 12.09
C ASP A 133 3.09 34.77 10.55
N ALA A 134 4.25 35.22 10.03
CA ALA A 134 4.46 35.31 8.58
C ALA A 134 4.37 33.94 7.90
N VAL A 135 4.91 32.88 8.53
CA VAL A 135 4.77 31.50 8.05
C VAL A 135 3.30 31.06 8.04
N TYR A 136 2.49 31.40 9.05
CA TYR A 136 1.07 31.04 9.10
C TYR A 136 0.23 31.77 8.04
N ILE A 137 0.53 33.04 7.80
CA ILE A 137 -0.12 33.82 6.73
C ILE A 137 0.22 33.21 5.36
N LEU A 138 1.51 32.93 5.11
CA LEU A 138 1.96 32.28 3.88
C LEU A 138 1.30 30.91 3.70
N ASP A 139 1.18 30.12 4.78
CA ASP A 139 0.54 28.81 4.73
C ASP A 139 -0.93 28.92 4.32
N THR A 140 -1.66 29.88 4.87
CA THR A 140 -3.06 30.11 4.51
C THR A 140 -3.20 30.52 3.03
N CYS A 141 -2.27 31.32 2.51
CA CYS A 141 -2.20 31.64 1.08
C CYS A 141 -1.89 30.42 0.20
N VAL A 142 -0.98 29.54 0.65
CA VAL A 142 -0.67 28.28 -0.05
C VAL A 142 -1.90 27.37 -0.09
N ARG A 143 -2.64 27.27 1.02
CA ARG A 143 -3.84 26.43 1.14
C ARG A 143 -5.01 26.86 0.30
N LEU A 144 -5.22 28.17 0.15
CA LEU A 144 -6.20 28.72 -0.78
C LEU A 144 -5.92 28.30 -2.24
N ARG A 145 -4.71 27.79 -2.52
CA ARG A 145 -4.23 27.34 -3.83
C ARG A 145 -3.79 25.88 -3.85
N THR A 146 -4.08 25.12 -2.80
CA THR A 146 -3.79 23.69 -2.78
C THR A 146 -4.87 22.95 -3.56
N GLY A 147 -4.46 22.19 -4.57
CA GLY A 147 -5.36 21.39 -5.39
C GLY A 147 -5.97 20.23 -4.61
N PHE A 148 -7.19 19.82 -4.96
CA PHE A 148 -7.79 18.57 -4.48
C PHE A 148 -8.15 17.67 -5.66
N LEU A 149 -8.32 16.38 -5.40
CA LEU A 149 -8.70 15.40 -6.42
C LEU A 149 -10.23 15.32 -6.51
N GLU A 150 -10.76 15.55 -7.70
CA GLU A 150 -12.16 15.33 -8.05
C GLU A 150 -12.20 14.34 -9.22
N GLN A 151 -12.87 13.19 -9.04
CA GLN A 151 -12.91 12.10 -10.03
C GLN A 151 -11.53 11.62 -10.50
N GLY A 152 -10.51 11.70 -9.63
CA GLY A 152 -9.13 11.30 -9.95
C GLY A 152 -8.32 12.35 -10.72
N LEU A 153 -8.91 13.50 -11.07
CA LEU A 153 -8.21 14.62 -11.69
C LEU A 153 -7.92 15.72 -10.67
N LEU A 154 -6.73 16.30 -10.74
CA LEU A 154 -6.35 17.43 -9.89
C LEU A 154 -7.08 18.68 -10.36
N VAL A 155 -8.02 19.16 -9.54
CA VAL A 155 -8.74 20.42 -9.80
C VAL A 155 -7.77 21.58 -9.61
N LYS A 156 -7.68 22.46 -10.61
CA LYS A 156 -6.81 23.65 -10.61
C LYS A 156 -7.58 24.98 -10.60
N ASP A 157 -8.92 24.93 -10.65
CA ASP A 157 -9.77 26.12 -10.65
C ASP A 157 -9.78 26.80 -9.27
N LEU A 158 -9.20 28.00 -9.19
CA LEU A 158 -9.04 28.78 -7.96
C LEU A 158 -10.36 29.02 -7.21
N SER A 159 -11.48 29.18 -7.92
CA SER A 159 -12.77 29.41 -7.28
C SER A 159 -13.22 28.17 -6.51
N LYS A 160 -13.08 26.99 -7.15
CA LYS A 160 -13.39 25.71 -6.53
C LYS A 160 -12.45 25.38 -5.37
N LEU A 161 -11.15 25.69 -5.50
CA LEU A 161 -10.16 25.47 -4.43
C LEU A 161 -10.51 26.28 -3.18
N ARG A 162 -10.76 27.58 -3.36
CA ARG A 162 -11.15 28.48 -2.27
C ARG A 162 -12.42 28.01 -1.60
N ASP A 163 -13.47 27.73 -2.36
CA ASP A 163 -14.78 27.39 -1.80
C ASP A 163 -14.75 26.05 -1.06
N SER A 164 -13.94 25.09 -1.55
CA SER A 164 -13.66 23.83 -0.85
C SER A 164 -12.95 24.06 0.49
N TYR A 165 -11.90 24.88 0.51
CA TYR A 165 -11.14 25.16 1.72
C TYR A 165 -11.94 25.97 2.76
N VAL A 166 -12.64 27.04 2.35
CA VAL A 166 -13.39 27.92 3.25
C VAL A 166 -14.51 27.21 4.00
N ARG A 167 -15.08 26.15 3.40
CA ARG A 167 -16.11 25.32 4.05
C ARG A 167 -15.56 24.38 5.11
N THR A 168 -14.25 24.12 5.10
CA THR A 168 -13.60 23.18 6.02
C THR A 168 -13.44 23.79 7.42
N PHE A 169 -13.66 23.01 8.48
CA PHE A 169 -13.44 23.47 9.86
C PHE A 169 -12.02 23.99 10.09
N GLN A 170 -11.03 23.40 9.41
CA GLN A 170 -9.64 23.82 9.43
C GLN A 170 -9.43 25.27 9.00
N PHE A 171 -10.21 25.79 8.04
CA PHE A 171 -10.14 27.21 7.67
C PHE A 171 -10.53 28.12 8.84
N LYS A 172 -11.53 27.74 9.64
CA LYS A 172 -11.94 28.52 10.81
C LYS A 172 -10.82 28.59 11.85
N LEU A 173 -10.15 27.47 12.13
CA LEU A 173 -8.97 27.42 13.00
C LEU A 173 -7.81 28.24 12.42
N ASP A 174 -7.60 28.14 11.11
CA ASP A 174 -6.54 28.85 10.40
C ASP A 174 -6.75 30.38 10.48
N VAL A 175 -7.99 30.87 10.40
CA VAL A 175 -8.32 32.29 10.58
C VAL A 175 -8.12 32.73 12.02
N VAL A 176 -8.64 31.99 13.00
CA VAL A 176 -8.52 32.36 14.43
C VAL A 176 -7.05 32.38 14.88
N SER A 177 -6.23 31.45 14.37
CA SER A 177 -4.80 31.37 14.69
C SER A 177 -3.95 32.52 14.13
N ILE A 178 -4.47 33.30 13.17
CA ILE A 178 -3.77 34.45 12.54
C ILE A 178 -4.29 35.79 13.07
N LEU A 179 -5.38 35.81 13.85
CA LEU A 179 -5.93 37.04 14.38
C LEU A 179 -4.84 37.82 15.17
N PRO A 180 -4.61 39.11 14.85
CA PRO A 180 -3.55 39.91 15.44
C PRO A 180 -3.95 40.41 16.83
N THR A 181 -4.19 39.49 17.76
CA THR A 181 -4.51 39.78 19.17
C THR A 181 -3.41 40.57 19.87
N ASP A 182 -2.20 40.52 19.33
CA ASP A 182 -0.99 41.23 19.78
C ASP A 182 -1.12 42.75 19.67
N LEU A 183 -2.05 43.27 18.86
CA LEU A 183 -2.35 44.70 18.83
C LEU A 183 -2.77 45.22 20.21
N ALA A 184 -3.31 44.34 21.06
CA ALA A 184 -3.63 44.68 22.44
C ALA A 184 -2.38 45.00 23.30
N TYR A 185 -1.15 44.66 22.87
CA TYR A 185 0.10 45.08 23.52
C TYR A 185 0.23 46.60 23.65
N ILE A 186 -0.42 47.36 22.78
CA ILE A 186 -0.46 48.84 22.87
C ILE A 186 -1.14 49.27 24.18
N SER A 187 -2.09 48.48 24.68
CA SER A 187 -2.84 48.76 25.90
C SER A 187 -2.34 47.99 27.13
N THR A 188 -1.92 46.73 26.98
CA THR A 188 -1.54 45.85 28.10
C THR A 188 -0.03 45.81 28.36
N GLY A 189 0.77 46.31 27.42
CA GLY A 189 2.23 46.20 27.42
C GLY A 189 2.75 44.96 26.67
N ILE A 190 4.04 45.00 26.30
CA ILE A 190 4.71 43.98 25.47
C ILE A 190 5.05 42.69 26.27
N HIS A 191 4.90 42.74 27.60
CA HIS A 191 5.28 41.67 28.52
C HIS A 191 4.15 40.65 28.79
N THR A 192 3.04 40.69 28.04
CA THR A 192 1.88 39.79 28.23
C THR A 192 1.74 38.78 27.07
N PRO A 193 2.56 37.71 27.01
CA PRO A 193 2.55 36.75 25.90
C PRO A 193 1.27 35.89 25.82
N GLU A 194 0.40 35.91 26.83
CA GLU A 194 -0.86 35.14 26.89
C GLU A 194 -1.81 35.51 25.75
N LEU A 195 -1.74 36.75 25.27
CA LEU A 195 -2.55 37.23 24.15
C LEU A 195 -2.29 36.45 22.85
N ARG A 196 -1.16 35.74 22.75
CA ARG A 196 -0.79 34.91 21.60
C ARG A 196 -1.30 33.47 21.63
N PHE A 197 -2.10 33.07 22.64
CA PHE A 197 -2.60 31.69 22.75
C PHE A 197 -3.45 31.23 21.56
N ASN A 198 -4.05 32.15 20.78
CA ASN A 198 -4.75 31.80 19.55
C ASN A 198 -3.85 31.07 18.52
N ARG A 199 -2.53 31.28 18.54
CA ARG A 199 -1.58 30.60 17.63
C ARG A 199 -1.45 29.10 17.90
N LEU A 200 -1.86 28.63 19.08
CA LEU A 200 -1.83 27.20 19.44
C LEU A 200 -2.84 26.38 18.62
N LEU A 201 -3.84 27.02 18.01
CA LEU A 201 -4.90 26.37 17.23
C LEU A 201 -4.44 25.81 15.86
N ARG A 202 -3.18 26.04 15.46
CA ARG A 202 -2.61 25.56 14.19
C ARG A 202 -2.17 24.09 14.21
N PHE A 203 -2.48 23.34 15.28
CA PHE A 203 -2.13 21.92 15.44
C PHE A 203 -2.57 20.98 14.29
N PRO A 204 -3.67 21.21 13.53
CA PRO A 204 -4.03 20.30 12.43
C PRO A 204 -2.95 20.18 11.35
N ARG A 205 -2.14 21.22 11.14
CA ARG A 205 -1.03 21.20 10.18
C ARG A 205 0.12 20.31 10.65
N MET A 206 0.35 20.24 11.97
CA MET A 206 1.34 19.34 12.55
C MET A 206 0.91 17.88 12.41
N PHE A 207 -0.36 17.56 12.62
CA PHE A 207 -0.87 16.21 12.37
C PHE A 207 -0.79 15.81 10.90
N GLU A 208 -1.12 16.71 9.98
CA GLU A 208 -0.92 16.46 8.54
C GLU A 208 0.55 16.19 8.19
N PHE A 209 1.49 16.92 8.80
CA PHE A 209 2.92 16.64 8.63
C PHE A 209 3.30 15.25 9.17
N PHE A 210 2.79 14.84 10.33
CA PHE A 210 3.06 13.51 10.88
C PHE A 210 2.51 12.40 9.99
N ASP A 211 1.26 12.49 9.54
CA ASP A 211 0.66 11.48 8.64
C ASP A 211 1.45 11.34 7.33
N ARG A 212 1.89 12.46 6.76
CA ARG A 212 2.70 12.47 5.53
C ARG A 212 4.11 11.93 5.75
N THR A 213 4.71 12.20 6.89
CA THR A 213 6.05 11.69 7.21
C THR A 213 6.00 10.19 7.50
N GLU A 214 4.96 9.72 8.18
CA GLU A 214 4.74 8.31 8.48
C GLU A 214 4.60 7.46 7.21
N THR A 215 3.86 7.95 6.22
CA THR A 215 3.65 7.25 4.94
C THR A 215 4.88 7.30 4.02
N ARG A 216 5.79 8.26 4.20
CA ARG A 216 7.01 8.42 3.39
C ARG A 216 8.24 7.75 3.98
N THR A 217 8.27 7.52 5.29
CA THR A 217 9.43 6.88 5.94
C THR A 217 9.45 5.37 5.68
N ASN A 218 10.65 4.82 5.48
CA ASN A 218 10.85 3.37 5.44
C ASN A 218 10.72 2.71 6.82
N TYR A 219 10.66 3.52 7.89
CA TYR A 219 10.60 3.05 9.27
C TYR A 219 9.42 3.68 10.04
N PRO A 220 8.16 3.35 9.68
CA PRO A 220 6.97 3.98 10.26
C PRO A 220 6.86 3.73 11.78
N ASN A 221 7.21 2.54 12.26
CA ASN A 221 7.13 2.21 13.68
C ASN A 221 8.08 3.07 14.54
N ILE A 222 9.30 3.35 14.08
CA ILE A 222 10.24 4.22 14.79
C ILE A 222 9.69 5.65 14.83
N PHE A 223 9.16 6.14 13.71
CA PHE A 223 8.57 7.47 13.64
C PHE A 223 7.37 7.63 14.58
N ARG A 224 6.48 6.63 14.66
CA ARG A 224 5.36 6.61 15.64
C ARG A 224 5.85 6.70 17.08
N ILE A 225 6.91 5.96 17.44
CA ILE A 225 7.53 6.04 18.77
C ILE A 225 8.08 7.45 19.03
N CYS A 226 8.79 8.05 18.06
CA CYS A 226 9.30 9.42 18.19
C CYS A 226 8.17 10.44 18.39
N ASN A 227 7.07 10.34 17.65
CA ASN A 227 5.91 11.22 17.82
C ASN A 227 5.26 11.04 19.20
N LEU A 228 5.13 9.81 19.67
CA LEU A 228 4.61 9.52 20.99
C LEU A 228 5.49 10.14 22.09
N VAL A 229 6.81 9.99 21.99
CA VAL A 229 7.76 10.65 22.90
C VAL A 229 7.63 12.17 22.84
N LEU A 230 7.48 12.76 21.65
CA LEU A 230 7.25 14.20 21.50
C LEU A 230 5.98 14.66 22.21
N TYR A 231 4.86 13.93 22.07
CA TYR A 231 3.61 14.24 22.77
C TYR A 231 3.79 14.20 24.29
N ILE A 232 4.50 13.21 24.82
CA ILE A 232 4.80 13.09 26.25
C ILE A 232 5.59 14.29 26.74
N LEU A 233 6.67 14.65 26.02
CA LEU A 233 7.51 15.79 26.39
C LEU A 233 6.74 17.10 26.40
N VAL A 234 5.84 17.31 25.43
CA VAL A 234 4.97 18.50 25.36
C VAL A 234 3.97 18.52 26.52
N ILE A 235 3.34 17.40 26.85
CA ILE A 235 2.38 17.32 27.97
C ILE A 235 3.07 17.60 29.31
N ILE A 236 4.23 16.97 29.56
CA ILE A 236 5.05 17.23 30.76
C ILE A 236 5.48 18.70 30.81
N HIS A 237 5.89 19.27 29.67
CA HIS A 237 6.25 20.68 29.59
C HIS A 237 5.07 21.60 29.96
N TRP A 238 3.87 21.34 29.43
CA TRP A 238 2.68 22.14 29.71
C TRP A 238 2.27 22.03 31.18
N ASN A 239 2.25 20.82 31.73
CA ASN A 239 1.92 20.62 33.14
C ASN A 239 2.94 21.29 34.07
N ALA A 240 4.25 21.23 33.74
CA ALA A 240 5.28 21.96 34.46
C ALA A 240 5.05 23.48 34.45
N CYS A 241 4.66 24.04 33.30
CA CYS A 241 4.35 25.47 33.16
C CYS A 241 3.11 25.84 33.98
N ILE A 242 2.05 25.02 33.94
CA ILE A 242 0.83 25.22 34.73
C ILE A 242 1.13 25.18 36.23
N TYR A 243 1.91 24.20 36.71
CA TYR A 243 2.34 24.11 38.11
C TYR A 243 3.09 25.36 38.57
N PHE A 244 4.02 25.88 37.75
CA PHE A 244 4.72 27.13 38.05
C PHE A 244 3.77 28.33 38.09
N ALA A 245 2.81 28.42 37.16
CA ALA A 245 1.82 29.49 37.11
C ALA A 245 0.87 29.48 38.32
N ILE A 246 0.42 28.30 38.75
CA ILE A 246 -0.40 28.15 39.96
C ILE A 246 0.42 28.57 41.19
N SER A 247 1.66 28.08 41.32
CA SER A 247 2.57 28.46 42.41
C SER A 247 2.81 29.97 42.46
N LYS A 248 2.94 30.62 41.30
CA LYS A 248 3.07 32.08 41.20
C LYS A 248 1.81 32.80 41.70
N SER A 249 0.63 32.29 41.39
CA SER A 249 -0.66 32.88 41.79
C SER A 249 -0.96 32.73 43.29
N LEU A 250 -0.55 31.62 43.90
CA LEU A 250 -0.73 31.35 45.33
C LEU A 250 0.36 32.02 46.19
N GLY A 251 1.53 32.25 45.61
CA GLY A 251 2.68 32.90 46.23
C GLY A 251 3.83 31.91 46.42
N PHE A 252 5.02 32.25 45.92
CA PHE A 252 6.18 31.35 46.01
C PHE A 252 6.62 31.13 47.46
N GLY A 253 6.74 29.86 47.86
CA GLY A 253 7.10 29.43 49.22
C GLY A 253 6.05 29.74 50.29
N SER A 254 4.77 29.92 49.92
CA SER A 254 3.66 30.03 50.89
C SER A 254 3.49 28.78 51.75
N ASP A 255 3.80 27.63 51.18
CA ASP A 255 3.62 26.31 51.77
C ASP A 255 4.64 25.31 51.17
N THR A 256 4.50 24.03 51.51
CA THR A 256 5.42 22.97 51.10
C THR A 256 5.21 22.46 49.67
N TRP A 257 4.06 22.74 49.05
CA TRP A 257 3.71 22.20 47.73
C TRP A 257 4.07 23.16 46.60
N VAL A 258 3.85 24.46 46.80
CA VAL A 258 4.18 25.49 45.79
C VAL A 258 5.68 25.56 45.53
N TYR A 259 6.04 26.13 44.38
CA TYR A 259 7.44 26.39 44.05
C TYR A 259 8.15 27.18 45.17
N PRO A 260 9.37 26.78 45.60
CA PRO A 260 10.08 27.42 46.69
C PRO A 260 10.32 28.92 46.50
N ASN A 261 10.54 29.62 47.60
CA ASN A 261 10.72 31.07 47.58
C ASN A 261 11.93 31.49 46.70
N ILE A 262 11.65 32.29 45.66
CA ILE A 262 12.61 32.80 44.67
C ILE A 262 13.66 33.72 45.31
N SER A 263 13.39 34.26 46.50
CA SER A 263 14.34 35.09 47.26
C SER A 263 15.57 34.30 47.72
N ASN A 264 15.45 32.96 47.84
CA ASN A 264 16.60 32.10 48.05
C ASN A 264 17.41 32.01 46.74
N PRO A 265 18.71 32.36 46.73
CA PRO A 265 19.56 32.31 45.55
C PRO A 265 19.54 30.97 44.81
N GLU A 266 19.31 29.86 45.52
CA GLU A 266 19.21 28.53 44.91
C GLU A 266 18.03 28.42 43.93
N TYR A 267 16.87 28.97 44.29
CA TYR A 267 15.61 28.90 43.52
C TYR A 267 15.34 30.16 42.69
N GLY A 268 16.25 31.14 42.75
CA GLY A 268 16.12 32.40 42.03
C GLY A 268 16.33 32.30 40.51
N SER A 269 17.06 31.29 40.03
CA SER A 269 17.44 31.18 38.61
C SER A 269 16.32 30.62 37.72
N LEU A 270 16.18 31.16 36.50
CA LEU A 270 15.19 30.69 35.53
C LEU A 270 15.36 29.20 35.21
N THR A 271 16.60 28.77 35.01
CA THR A 271 16.93 27.36 34.72
C THR A 271 16.52 26.46 35.87
N ARG A 272 16.79 26.84 37.13
CA ARG A 272 16.35 26.05 38.29
C ARG A 272 14.83 25.98 38.37
N GLY A 273 14.13 27.11 38.16
CA GLY A 273 12.67 27.17 38.12
C GLY A 273 12.09 26.18 37.13
N TYR A 274 12.54 26.26 35.87
CA TYR A 274 12.06 25.39 34.81
C TYR A 274 12.37 23.91 35.09
N VAL A 275 13.61 23.56 35.43
CA VAL A 275 14.04 22.18 35.67
C VAL A 275 13.31 21.56 36.86
N TYR A 276 13.10 22.32 37.94
CA TYR A 276 12.36 21.84 39.10
C TYR A 276 10.89 21.55 38.75
N CYS A 277 10.21 22.46 38.05
CA CYS A 277 8.83 22.26 37.63
C CYS A 277 8.67 21.10 36.64
N LEU A 278 9.66 20.92 35.75
CA LEU A 278 9.70 19.78 34.84
C LEU A 278 9.89 18.45 35.59
N TYR A 279 10.76 18.45 36.60
CA TYR A 279 10.95 17.30 37.50
C TYR A 279 9.67 16.97 38.28
N TRP A 280 9.04 17.98 38.90
CA TRP A 280 7.74 17.86 39.58
C TRP A 280 6.70 17.24 38.64
N SER A 281 6.52 17.83 37.46
CA SER A 281 5.53 17.35 36.48
C SER A 281 5.81 15.93 35.99
N THR A 282 7.08 15.58 35.79
CA THR A 282 7.46 14.24 35.35
C THR A 282 7.06 13.21 36.42
N LEU A 283 7.36 13.46 37.69
CA LEU A 283 7.04 12.54 38.78
C LEU A 283 5.53 12.39 39.00
N THR A 284 4.77 13.47 38.86
CA THR A 284 3.30 13.46 39.01
C THR A 284 2.65 12.68 37.87
N LEU A 285 2.99 13.01 36.60
CA LEU A 285 2.37 12.38 35.43
C LEU A 285 2.82 10.93 35.19
N THR A 286 4.02 10.56 35.64
CA THR A 286 4.50 9.16 35.59
C THR A 286 4.09 8.33 36.80
N THR A 287 3.35 8.93 37.76
CA THR A 287 2.85 8.27 38.97
C THR A 287 3.93 7.67 39.88
N ILE A 288 5.19 8.15 39.78
CA ILE A 288 6.30 7.73 40.65
C ILE A 288 6.17 8.40 42.04
N GLY A 289 5.73 9.66 42.09
CA GLY A 289 4.93 10.18 43.21
C GLY A 289 5.61 10.60 44.52
N GLU A 290 6.91 10.87 44.59
CA GLU A 290 7.54 11.38 45.84
C GLU A 290 7.53 12.93 45.95
N MET A 291 6.36 13.56 45.78
CA MET A 291 6.23 15.02 45.88
C MET A 291 5.57 15.46 47.19
N PRO A 292 5.83 16.69 47.67
CA PRO A 292 5.17 17.23 48.86
C PRO A 292 3.65 17.18 48.71
N ALA A 293 2.94 16.88 49.80
CA ALA A 293 1.48 16.87 49.77
C ALA A 293 0.93 18.29 49.56
N PRO A 294 -0.15 18.45 48.78
CA PRO A 294 -0.89 19.71 48.71
C PRO A 294 -1.43 20.08 50.10
N VAL A 295 -1.54 21.38 50.35
CA VAL A 295 -1.96 21.96 51.63
C VAL A 295 -3.31 22.67 51.50
N ARG A 296 -3.59 23.29 50.35
CA ARG A 296 -4.80 24.09 50.10
C ARG A 296 -5.81 23.34 49.22
N ASP A 297 -7.09 23.67 49.34
CA ASP A 297 -8.18 23.01 48.59
C ASP A 297 -7.99 23.12 47.07
N GLU A 298 -7.54 24.27 46.57
CA GLU A 298 -7.23 24.49 45.16
C GLU A 298 -6.06 23.62 44.66
N GLU A 299 -5.08 23.34 45.51
CA GLU A 299 -3.94 22.46 45.19
C GLU A 299 -4.40 21.01 45.16
N TYR A 300 -5.25 20.60 46.11
CA TYR A 300 -5.88 19.29 46.11
C TYR A 300 -6.70 19.05 44.84
N LEU A 301 -7.53 20.03 44.43
CA LEU A 301 -8.31 19.92 43.19
C LEU A 301 -7.42 19.77 41.96
N PHE A 302 -6.34 20.57 41.88
CA PHE A 302 -5.39 20.48 40.78
C PHE A 302 -4.67 19.12 40.76
N VAL A 303 -4.14 18.66 41.89
CA VAL A 303 -3.40 17.39 42.00
C VAL A 303 -4.32 16.18 41.71
N VAL A 304 -5.57 16.19 42.18
CA VAL A 304 -6.54 15.13 41.86
C VAL A 304 -6.83 15.09 40.37
N PHE A 305 -7.04 16.25 39.75
CA PHE A 305 -7.25 16.33 38.30
C PHE A 305 -6.00 15.86 37.53
N ASP A 306 -4.82 16.31 37.92
CA ASP A 306 -3.55 15.95 37.29
C ASP A 306 -3.24 14.46 37.42
N PHE A 307 -3.53 13.82 38.56
CA PHE A 307 -3.40 12.38 38.72
C PHE A 307 -4.39 11.60 37.84
N LEU A 308 -5.65 12.04 37.74
CA LEU A 308 -6.64 11.37 36.89
C LEU A 308 -6.19 11.41 35.41
N VAL A 309 -5.77 12.59 34.95
CA VAL A 309 -5.28 12.79 33.58
C VAL A 309 -3.97 12.02 33.36
N GLY A 310 -3.03 12.09 34.31
CA GLY A 310 -1.74 11.41 34.27
C GLY A 310 -1.87 9.89 34.16
N VAL A 311 -2.71 9.27 34.99
CA VAL A 311 -2.96 7.81 34.93
C VAL A 311 -3.53 7.39 33.58
N LEU A 312 -4.50 8.13 33.03
CA LEU A 312 -5.10 7.83 31.73
C LEU A 312 -4.10 7.99 30.58
N ILE A 313 -3.31 9.06 30.60
CA ILE A 313 -2.28 9.33 29.59
C ILE A 313 -1.19 8.26 29.65
N PHE A 314 -0.66 7.96 30.85
CA PHE A 314 0.38 6.97 31.04
C PHE A 314 -0.08 5.56 30.62
N ALA A 315 -1.30 5.15 31.00
CA ALA A 315 -1.87 3.87 30.57
C ALA A 315 -1.99 3.78 29.04
N THR A 316 -2.45 4.85 28.39
CA THR A 316 -2.57 4.92 26.91
C THR A 316 -1.21 4.83 26.24
N ILE A 317 -0.20 5.52 26.78
CA ILE A 317 1.18 5.47 26.25
C ILE A 317 1.74 4.06 26.34
N VAL A 318 1.71 3.45 27.53
CA VAL A 318 2.25 2.10 27.74
C VAL A 318 1.55 1.08 26.85
N GLY A 319 0.22 1.19 26.70
CA GLY A 319 -0.56 0.36 25.77
C GLY A 319 -0.14 0.53 24.31
N ASN A 320 0.00 1.78 23.84
CA ASN A 320 0.41 2.09 22.47
C ASN A 320 1.84 1.65 22.17
N VAL A 321 2.78 1.86 23.10
CA VAL A 321 4.17 1.37 22.98
C VAL A 321 4.19 -0.16 22.92
N GLY A 322 3.43 -0.84 23.80
CA GLY A 322 3.31 -2.29 23.80
C GLY A 322 2.77 -2.84 22.48
N SER A 323 1.70 -2.22 21.95
CA SER A 323 1.13 -2.57 20.64
C SER A 323 2.13 -2.35 19.50
N MET A 324 2.86 -1.24 19.50
CA MET A 324 3.90 -0.96 18.49
C MET A 324 5.04 -1.98 18.54
N ILE A 325 5.51 -2.37 19.73
CA ILE A 325 6.55 -3.40 19.89
C ILE A 325 6.05 -4.75 19.39
N SER A 326 4.80 -5.11 19.70
CA SER A 326 4.18 -6.35 19.22
C SER A 326 4.10 -6.37 17.68
N ASN A 327 3.62 -5.28 17.07
CA ASN A 327 3.54 -5.14 15.61
C ASN A 327 4.92 -5.19 14.93
N MET A 328 5.94 -4.58 15.53
CA MET A 328 7.31 -4.63 15.00
C MET A 328 7.89 -6.05 14.98
N ASN A 329 7.51 -6.88 15.95
CA ASN A 329 7.97 -8.26 16.05
C ASN A 329 7.01 -9.28 15.40
N ALA A 330 5.92 -8.84 14.78
CA ALA A 330 4.85 -9.70 14.27
C ALA A 330 5.36 -10.75 13.27
N THR A 331 6.17 -10.34 12.27
CA THR A 331 6.72 -11.28 11.26
C THR A 331 7.61 -12.35 11.89
N ARG A 332 8.40 -12.00 12.90
CA ARG A 332 9.25 -12.95 13.62
C ARG A 332 8.42 -13.90 14.47
N ALA A 333 7.39 -13.38 15.14
CA ALA A 333 6.46 -14.18 15.93
C ALA A 333 5.69 -15.17 15.05
N GLU A 334 5.22 -14.75 13.88
CA GLU A 334 4.55 -15.61 12.91
C GLU A 334 5.45 -16.73 12.39
N PHE A 335 6.68 -16.39 11.99
CA PHE A 335 7.66 -17.38 11.55
C PHE A 335 8.00 -18.40 12.65
N GLN A 336 8.18 -17.93 13.88
CA GLN A 336 8.43 -18.79 15.04
C GLN A 336 7.24 -19.71 15.31
N ALA A 337 6.01 -19.20 15.23
CA ALA A 337 4.80 -20.01 15.40
C ALA A 337 4.68 -21.12 14.34
N ARG A 338 5.05 -20.84 13.08
CA ARG A 338 5.12 -21.87 12.02
C ARG A 338 6.15 -22.96 12.33
N ILE A 339 7.34 -22.58 12.79
CA ILE A 339 8.38 -23.53 13.20
C ILE A 339 7.89 -24.40 14.37
N ASP A 340 7.28 -23.78 15.37
CA ASP A 340 6.83 -24.49 16.57
C ASP A 340 5.71 -25.49 16.25
N ALA A 341 4.80 -25.16 15.32
CA ALA A 341 3.82 -26.09 14.79
C ALA A 341 4.46 -27.31 14.11
N ILE A 342 5.53 -27.11 13.33
CA ILE A 342 6.25 -28.18 12.64
C ILE A 342 7.04 -29.03 13.64
N LYS A 343 7.68 -28.43 14.64
CA LYS A 343 8.33 -29.17 15.73
C LYS A 343 7.33 -30.04 16.48
N HIS A 344 6.15 -29.50 16.79
CA HIS A 344 5.08 -30.24 17.43
C HIS A 344 4.61 -31.43 16.57
N TYR A 345 4.44 -31.22 15.26
CA TYR A 345 4.10 -32.29 14.32
C TYR A 345 5.17 -33.40 14.27
N MET A 346 6.45 -33.04 14.18
CA MET A 346 7.56 -34.01 14.14
C MET A 346 7.66 -34.82 15.43
N HIS A 347 7.45 -34.15 16.58
CA HIS A 347 7.40 -34.82 17.87
C HIS A 347 6.23 -35.80 17.96
N PHE A 348 5.02 -35.36 17.58
CA PHE A 348 3.82 -36.20 17.57
C PHE A 348 3.97 -37.44 16.68
N ARG A 349 4.58 -37.28 15.49
CA ARG A 349 4.84 -38.38 14.54
C ARG A 349 6.10 -39.18 14.84
N ARG A 350 6.84 -38.87 15.91
CA ARG A 350 8.10 -39.54 16.31
C ARG A 350 9.13 -39.60 15.18
N VAL A 351 9.32 -38.48 14.49
CA VAL A 351 10.34 -38.32 13.46
C VAL A 351 11.75 -38.48 14.07
N SER A 352 12.71 -39.01 13.31
CA SER A 352 14.09 -39.17 13.78
C SER A 352 14.74 -37.82 14.13
N LYS A 353 15.59 -37.81 15.16
CA LYS A 353 16.28 -36.59 15.61
C LYS A 353 17.20 -36.00 14.53
N GLU A 354 17.74 -36.85 13.66
CA GLU A 354 18.53 -36.44 12.50
C GLU A 354 17.69 -35.64 11.49
N LEU A 355 16.48 -36.11 11.17
CA LEU A 355 15.59 -35.40 10.25
C LEU A 355 15.05 -34.11 10.88
N GLU A 356 14.70 -34.13 12.17
CA GLU A 356 14.29 -32.95 12.94
C GLU A 356 15.38 -31.87 12.91
N ALA A 357 16.64 -32.22 13.19
CA ALA A 357 17.76 -31.28 13.14
C ALA A 357 17.98 -30.71 11.73
N ARG A 358 17.82 -31.53 10.68
CA ARG A 358 17.92 -31.08 9.28
C ARG A 358 16.81 -30.09 8.92
N VAL A 359 15.57 -30.34 9.35
CA VAL A 359 14.43 -29.43 9.12
C VAL A 359 14.64 -28.09 9.83
N ILE A 360 15.06 -28.10 11.10
CA ILE A 360 15.34 -26.86 11.86
C ILE A 360 16.45 -26.05 11.18
N LYS A 361 17.54 -26.71 10.78
CA LYS A 361 18.66 -26.05 10.09
C LYS A 361 18.24 -25.42 8.76
N TRP A 362 17.30 -26.03 8.03
CA TRP A 362 16.74 -25.46 6.81
C TRP A 362 15.92 -24.20 7.08
N PHE A 363 15.06 -24.22 8.12
CA PHE A 363 14.32 -23.02 8.54
C PHE A 363 15.24 -21.89 9.02
N ASP A 364 16.30 -22.21 9.77
CA ASP A 364 17.30 -21.21 10.20
C ASP A 364 17.98 -20.55 8.99
N TYR A 365 18.30 -21.35 7.96
CA TYR A 365 18.84 -20.82 6.69
C TYR A 365 17.85 -19.89 5.99
N LEU A 366 16.57 -20.27 5.91
CA LEU A 366 15.54 -19.42 5.29
C LEU A 366 15.38 -18.08 6.03
N TRP A 367 15.39 -18.10 7.36
CA TRP A 367 15.24 -16.90 8.18
C TRP A 367 16.45 -15.97 8.06
N THR A 368 17.65 -16.51 8.26
CA THR A 368 18.90 -15.73 8.25
C THR A 368 19.15 -15.05 6.90
N ASN A 369 18.75 -15.68 5.79
CA ASN A 369 18.90 -15.13 4.45
C ASN A 369 17.67 -14.33 3.96
N LYS A 370 16.69 -14.05 4.84
CA LYS A 370 15.46 -13.31 4.52
C LYS A 370 14.64 -13.93 3.37
N LYS A 371 14.71 -15.27 3.23
CA LYS A 371 13.97 -16.06 2.23
C LYS A 371 12.72 -16.73 2.81
N ALA A 372 12.34 -16.36 4.04
CA ALA A 372 11.19 -16.91 4.75
C ALA A 372 9.84 -16.31 4.30
N VAL A 373 9.87 -15.24 3.50
CA VAL A 373 8.67 -14.54 3.03
C VAL A 373 8.27 -15.10 1.66
N ASP A 374 6.99 -15.45 1.53
CA ASP A 374 6.42 -15.87 0.25
C ASP A 374 6.21 -14.65 -0.66
N GLU A 375 6.98 -14.58 -1.75
CA GLU A 375 6.92 -13.49 -2.73
C GLU A 375 5.52 -13.37 -3.37
N GLN A 376 4.80 -14.49 -3.57
CA GLN A 376 3.48 -14.46 -4.21
C GLN A 376 2.43 -13.80 -3.32
N GLU A 377 2.45 -14.08 -2.01
CA GLU A 377 1.53 -13.46 -1.06
C GLU A 377 1.82 -11.96 -0.87
N VAL A 378 3.09 -11.54 -0.89
CA VAL A 378 3.44 -10.11 -0.82
C VAL A 378 2.94 -9.34 -2.03
N LEU A 379 3.04 -9.93 -3.23
CA LEU A 379 2.67 -9.27 -4.49
C LEU A 379 1.19 -9.42 -4.86
N LYS A 380 0.41 -10.17 -4.08
CA LYS A 380 -1.01 -10.46 -4.34
C LYS A 380 -1.91 -9.23 -4.33
N ASN A 381 -1.58 -8.23 -3.52
CA ASN A 381 -2.35 -6.99 -3.38
C ASN A 381 -2.03 -5.95 -4.47
N LEU A 382 -1.05 -6.22 -5.34
CA LEU A 382 -0.67 -5.32 -6.41
C LEU A 382 -1.50 -5.60 -7.67
N PRO A 383 -1.90 -4.56 -8.44
CA PRO A 383 -2.44 -4.73 -9.78
C PRO A 383 -1.52 -5.58 -10.65
N ASN A 384 -2.11 -6.43 -11.51
CA ASN A 384 -1.37 -7.34 -12.39
C ASN A 384 -0.23 -6.66 -13.17
N LYS A 385 -0.46 -5.42 -13.63
CA LYS A 385 0.54 -4.62 -14.34
C LYS A 385 1.79 -4.33 -13.49
N LEU A 386 1.60 -3.86 -12.23
CA LEU A 386 2.72 -3.58 -11.32
C LEU A 386 3.42 -4.85 -10.88
N ARG A 387 2.67 -5.93 -10.66
CA ARG A 387 3.25 -7.25 -10.37
C ARG A 387 4.15 -7.73 -11.50
N ALA A 388 3.71 -7.59 -12.75
CA ALA A 388 4.51 -7.91 -13.93
C ALA A 388 5.76 -7.03 -14.01
N GLU A 389 5.64 -5.72 -13.86
CA GLU A 389 6.79 -4.81 -13.88
C GLU A 389 7.85 -5.15 -12.82
N ILE A 390 7.43 -5.47 -11.59
CA ILE A 390 8.35 -5.91 -10.52
C ILE A 390 9.00 -7.24 -10.89
N ALA A 391 8.21 -8.24 -11.27
CA ALA A 391 8.73 -9.56 -11.59
C ALA A 391 9.76 -9.49 -12.74
N ILE A 392 9.48 -8.70 -13.78
CA ILE A 392 10.41 -8.46 -14.90
C ILE A 392 11.70 -7.84 -14.38
N ASN A 393 11.63 -6.78 -13.59
CA ASN A 393 12.83 -6.12 -13.07
C ASN A 393 13.68 -7.01 -12.14
N VAL A 394 13.06 -7.96 -11.42
CA VAL A 394 13.76 -8.84 -10.48
C VAL A 394 14.34 -10.09 -11.16
N HIS A 395 13.61 -10.68 -12.11
CA HIS A 395 13.94 -12.02 -12.65
C HIS A 395 14.42 -12.03 -14.11
N LEU A 396 14.15 -10.98 -14.89
CA LEU A 396 14.49 -10.96 -16.33
C LEU A 396 16.00 -11.11 -16.55
N GLU A 397 16.83 -10.50 -15.71
CA GLU A 397 18.30 -10.61 -15.86
C GLU A 397 18.78 -12.06 -15.64
N THR A 398 18.18 -12.79 -14.69
CA THR A 398 18.50 -14.20 -14.47
C THR A 398 18.10 -15.05 -15.67
N LEU A 399 16.90 -14.85 -16.21
CA LEU A 399 16.41 -15.57 -17.40
C LEU A 399 17.24 -15.28 -18.65
N LYS A 400 17.63 -14.02 -18.89
CA LYS A 400 18.50 -13.65 -20.02
C LYS A 400 19.89 -14.29 -19.94
N LYS A 401 20.38 -14.64 -18.75
CA LYS A 401 21.66 -15.36 -18.60
C LYS A 401 21.54 -16.84 -18.96
N VAL A 402 20.32 -17.39 -18.98
CA VAL A 402 20.09 -18.79 -19.32
C VAL A 402 20.22 -18.98 -20.82
N ARG A 403 21.17 -19.82 -21.22
CA ARG A 403 21.49 -20.07 -22.64
C ARG A 403 20.30 -20.51 -23.50
N ILE A 404 19.27 -21.13 -22.92
CA ILE A 404 18.07 -21.57 -23.67
C ILE A 404 17.18 -20.37 -24.05
N PHE A 405 17.19 -19.34 -23.21
CA PHE A 405 16.29 -18.21 -23.28
C PHE A 405 16.97 -16.94 -23.84
N GLN A 406 18.24 -17.04 -24.26
CA GLN A 406 19.02 -15.93 -24.81
C GLN A 406 18.48 -15.46 -26.17
N ASP A 407 18.10 -16.40 -27.03
CA ASP A 407 17.62 -16.14 -28.38
C ASP A 407 16.07 -16.08 -28.47
N CYS A 408 15.40 -16.10 -27.32
CA CYS A 408 13.95 -16.01 -27.24
C CYS A 408 13.46 -14.56 -27.29
N GLU A 409 12.26 -14.36 -27.85
CA GLU A 409 11.61 -13.05 -27.84
C GLU A 409 11.35 -12.56 -26.39
N ALA A 410 11.47 -11.25 -26.18
CA ALA A 410 11.26 -10.64 -24.87
C ALA A 410 9.83 -10.88 -24.32
N GLY A 411 8.82 -11.00 -25.19
CA GLY A 411 7.44 -11.30 -24.80
C GLY A 411 7.33 -12.64 -24.03
N LEU A 412 7.95 -13.70 -24.55
CA LEU A 412 8.00 -15.00 -23.88
C LEU A 412 8.68 -14.90 -22.51
N LEU A 413 9.80 -14.17 -22.42
CA LEU A 413 10.53 -14.04 -21.15
C LEU A 413 9.66 -13.37 -20.07
N VAL A 414 8.89 -12.33 -20.45
CA VAL A 414 7.97 -11.64 -19.54
C VAL A 414 6.88 -12.58 -19.03
N GLU A 415 6.32 -13.41 -19.90
CA GLU A 415 5.29 -14.38 -19.50
C GLU A 415 5.85 -15.46 -18.57
N LEU A 416 7.04 -16.00 -18.89
CA LEU A 416 7.69 -17.02 -18.08
C LEU A 416 8.07 -16.50 -16.69
N VAL A 417 8.57 -15.26 -16.59
CA VAL A 417 8.91 -14.60 -15.32
C VAL A 417 7.75 -14.66 -14.32
N LEU A 418 6.51 -14.46 -14.78
CA LEU A 418 5.32 -14.45 -13.93
C LEU A 418 4.95 -15.83 -13.39
N LYS A 419 5.39 -16.90 -14.05
CA LYS A 419 5.11 -18.30 -13.69
C LYS A 419 6.25 -18.97 -12.91
N LEU A 420 7.39 -18.30 -12.75
CA LEU A 420 8.52 -18.82 -11.97
C LEU A 420 8.19 -18.89 -10.47
N ARG A 421 8.50 -20.02 -9.84
CA ARG A 421 8.36 -20.23 -8.40
C ARG A 421 9.73 -20.43 -7.74
N PRO A 422 10.15 -19.58 -6.78
CA PRO A 422 11.42 -19.76 -6.10
C PRO A 422 11.38 -21.00 -5.18
N GLN A 423 12.46 -21.79 -5.18
CA GLN A 423 12.60 -22.98 -4.35
C GLN A 423 14.04 -23.12 -3.84
N VAL A 424 14.17 -23.44 -2.55
CA VAL A 424 15.47 -23.54 -1.86
C VAL A 424 15.76 -24.99 -1.48
N TYR A 425 16.94 -25.48 -1.88
CA TYR A 425 17.42 -26.82 -1.55
C TYR A 425 18.61 -26.78 -0.58
N SER A 426 18.69 -27.76 0.32
CA SER A 426 19.78 -27.89 1.30
C SER A 426 20.99 -28.63 0.72
N PRO A 427 22.18 -28.50 1.33
CA PRO A 427 23.35 -29.30 0.96
C PRO A 427 23.06 -30.81 1.03
N GLY A 428 23.39 -31.54 -0.03
CA GLY A 428 23.18 -32.98 -0.15
C GLY A 428 21.79 -33.38 -0.65
N ASP A 429 20.85 -32.44 -0.82
CA ASP A 429 19.52 -32.73 -1.31
C ASP A 429 19.54 -33.15 -2.78
N TYR A 430 18.83 -34.23 -3.10
CA TYR A 430 18.57 -34.60 -4.49
C TYR A 430 17.38 -33.79 -5.01
N ILE A 431 17.60 -32.97 -6.02
CA ILE A 431 16.53 -32.20 -6.67
C ILE A 431 15.71 -33.11 -7.59
N CYS A 432 16.40 -33.99 -8.33
CA CYS A 432 15.75 -35.05 -9.09
C CYS A 432 16.63 -36.30 -9.13
N ARG A 433 16.00 -37.47 -9.21
CA ARG A 433 16.69 -38.74 -9.40
C ARG A 433 16.41 -39.28 -10.80
N LYS A 434 17.38 -39.99 -11.35
CA LYS A 434 17.26 -40.66 -12.64
C LYS A 434 16.07 -41.63 -12.59
N GLY A 435 15.18 -41.52 -13.57
CA GLY A 435 13.97 -42.34 -13.68
C GLY A 435 12.72 -41.74 -13.06
N ASP A 436 12.83 -40.69 -12.23
CA ASP A 436 11.66 -39.96 -11.70
C ASP A 436 10.88 -39.28 -12.84
N ILE A 437 9.59 -39.05 -12.63
CA ILE A 437 8.75 -38.34 -13.61
C ILE A 437 9.08 -36.84 -13.55
N GLY A 438 9.47 -36.26 -14.69
CA GLY A 438 9.85 -34.85 -14.77
C GLY A 438 8.67 -33.92 -15.03
N LYS A 439 8.09 -33.34 -13.98
CA LYS A 439 6.96 -32.42 -14.10
C LYS A 439 7.34 -30.95 -14.25
N GLU A 440 8.60 -30.63 -14.01
CA GLU A 440 9.08 -29.25 -13.82
C GLU A 440 10.47 -29.10 -14.45
N MET A 441 10.87 -27.89 -14.82
CA MET A 441 12.28 -27.56 -15.05
C MET A 441 12.77 -26.58 -14.00
N TYR A 442 14.08 -26.53 -13.83
CA TYR A 442 14.73 -25.69 -12.84
C TYR A 442 15.77 -24.78 -13.50
N ILE A 443 15.80 -23.53 -13.06
CA ILE A 443 16.79 -22.52 -13.43
C ILE A 443 17.60 -22.19 -12.19
N ILE A 444 18.93 -22.27 -12.27
CA ILE A 444 19.81 -22.01 -11.13
C ILE A 444 20.01 -20.50 -10.99
N LYS A 445 19.42 -19.91 -9.95
CA LYS A 445 19.63 -18.50 -9.58
C LYS A 445 20.94 -18.35 -8.81
N GLU A 446 21.11 -19.14 -7.76
CA GLU A 446 22.29 -19.14 -6.89
C GLU A 446 22.59 -20.56 -6.41
N GLY A 447 23.87 -20.86 -6.21
CA GLY A 447 24.32 -22.16 -5.72
C GLY A 447 25.06 -23.00 -6.76
N LYS A 448 25.38 -24.22 -6.36
CA LYS A 448 26.15 -25.18 -7.16
C LYS A 448 25.52 -26.56 -7.04
N LEU A 449 25.20 -27.15 -8.18
CA LEU A 449 24.61 -28.48 -8.27
C LEU A 449 25.59 -29.44 -8.95
N ALA A 450 25.68 -30.67 -8.45
CA ALA A 450 26.44 -31.74 -9.08
C ALA A 450 25.50 -32.72 -9.77
N VAL A 451 25.80 -33.05 -11.02
CA VAL A 451 25.22 -34.20 -11.72
C VAL A 451 25.98 -35.43 -11.24
N VAL A 452 25.30 -36.32 -10.50
CA VAL A 452 25.92 -37.48 -9.84
C VAL A 452 25.53 -38.78 -10.52
N ALA A 453 26.45 -39.74 -10.56
CA ALA A 453 26.17 -41.09 -11.00
C ALA A 453 25.26 -41.83 -10.00
N ASN A 454 24.84 -43.04 -10.38
CA ASN A 454 23.98 -43.87 -9.53
C ASN A 454 24.65 -44.27 -8.20
N ASP A 455 25.98 -44.20 -8.11
CA ASP A 455 26.75 -44.44 -6.89
C ASP A 455 26.67 -43.28 -5.88
N GLY A 456 26.17 -42.10 -6.29
CA GLY A 456 26.12 -40.89 -5.47
C GLY A 456 27.48 -40.24 -5.18
N VAL A 457 28.58 -40.77 -5.72
CA VAL A 457 29.96 -40.32 -5.46
C VAL A 457 30.57 -39.70 -6.71
N THR A 458 30.43 -40.36 -7.85
CA THR A 458 31.01 -39.89 -9.11
C THR A 458 30.24 -38.67 -9.63
N GLN A 459 30.95 -37.55 -9.87
CA GLN A 459 30.37 -36.31 -10.39
C GLN A 459 30.69 -36.18 -11.88
N TYR A 460 29.66 -36.13 -12.72
CA TYR A 460 29.82 -35.98 -14.17
C TYR A 460 29.95 -34.52 -14.60
N ALA A 461 29.23 -33.62 -13.94
CA ALA A 461 29.23 -32.21 -14.27
C ALA A 461 28.83 -31.34 -13.07
N LEU A 462 29.33 -30.10 -13.08
CA LEU A 462 28.96 -29.06 -12.13
C LEU A 462 28.08 -28.03 -12.84
N LEU A 463 26.86 -27.82 -12.33
CA LEU A 463 25.96 -26.78 -12.80
C LEU A 463 26.04 -25.59 -11.84
N THR A 464 26.28 -24.41 -12.40
CA THR A 464 26.37 -23.13 -11.67
C THR A 464 25.22 -22.21 -12.05
N ALA A 465 25.11 -21.07 -11.36
CA ALA A 465 24.14 -20.02 -11.66
C ALA A 465 24.12 -19.65 -13.17
N GLY A 466 22.91 -19.43 -13.70
CA GLY A 466 22.67 -19.17 -15.13
C GLY A 466 22.50 -20.43 -15.98
N SER A 467 22.73 -21.62 -15.44
CA SER A 467 22.37 -22.88 -16.08
C SER A 467 20.93 -23.28 -15.73
N CYS A 468 20.32 -24.07 -16.60
CA CYS A 468 19.02 -24.71 -16.38
C CYS A 468 19.14 -26.22 -16.56
N PHE A 469 18.20 -26.97 -15.99
CA PHE A 469 18.11 -28.41 -16.15
C PHE A 469 16.67 -28.91 -16.04
N GLY A 470 16.42 -30.11 -16.56
CA GLY A 470 15.10 -30.74 -16.53
C GLY A 470 14.20 -30.35 -17.71
N GLU A 471 14.74 -29.59 -18.66
CA GLU A 471 14.10 -29.19 -19.93
C GLU A 471 13.73 -30.41 -20.79
N ILE A 472 14.52 -31.48 -20.75
CA ILE A 472 14.33 -32.65 -21.61
C ILE A 472 13.06 -33.43 -21.24
N SER A 473 12.78 -33.58 -19.94
CA SER A 473 11.65 -34.40 -19.48
C SER A 473 10.30 -33.72 -19.76
N ILE A 474 10.28 -32.38 -19.78
CA ILE A 474 9.04 -31.62 -19.98
C ILE A 474 8.69 -31.49 -21.47
N LEU A 475 9.68 -31.42 -22.35
CA LEU A 475 9.51 -31.46 -23.80
C LEU A 475 9.24 -32.92 -24.18
N ASN A 476 8.03 -33.25 -24.62
CA ASN A 476 7.68 -34.61 -25.05
C ASN A 476 8.36 -34.96 -26.40
N ILE A 477 9.68 -35.03 -26.41
CA ILE A 477 10.49 -35.27 -27.62
C ILE A 477 10.23 -36.69 -28.12
N GLN A 478 9.78 -36.79 -29.36
CA GLN A 478 9.51 -38.07 -30.01
C GLN A 478 10.82 -38.85 -30.19
N GLY A 479 10.78 -40.18 -29.95
CA GLY A 479 11.97 -41.04 -30.01
C GLY A 479 12.87 -40.99 -28.76
N SER A 480 12.51 -40.25 -27.71
CA SER A 480 13.23 -40.32 -26.43
C SER A 480 13.01 -41.68 -25.75
N LYS A 481 14.09 -42.44 -25.54
CA LYS A 481 14.06 -43.75 -24.83
C LYS A 481 13.55 -43.64 -23.40
N MET A 482 13.64 -42.46 -22.80
CA MET A 482 13.26 -42.19 -21.42
C MET A 482 11.95 -41.39 -21.29
N GLY A 483 11.38 -40.90 -22.40
CA GLY A 483 10.13 -40.13 -22.41
C GLY A 483 10.13 -39.00 -21.38
N ASN A 484 9.09 -38.96 -20.55
CA ASN A 484 8.91 -37.96 -19.48
C ASN A 484 9.65 -38.33 -18.17
N ARG A 485 10.73 -39.13 -18.22
CA ARG A 485 11.55 -39.46 -17.05
C ARG A 485 12.84 -38.65 -17.02
N ARG A 486 13.37 -38.39 -15.83
CA ARG A 486 14.63 -37.69 -15.60
C ARG A 486 15.81 -38.54 -16.06
N THR A 487 16.74 -37.95 -16.82
CA THR A 487 17.91 -38.65 -17.38
C THR A 487 19.06 -38.82 -16.41
N ALA A 488 19.17 -37.93 -15.41
CA ALA A 488 20.29 -37.89 -14.47
C ALA A 488 19.86 -37.60 -13.02
N ASN A 489 20.74 -37.95 -12.07
CA ASN A 489 20.60 -37.56 -10.68
C ASN A 489 21.26 -36.19 -10.48
N ILE A 490 20.55 -35.25 -9.86
CA ILE A 490 21.07 -33.90 -9.59
C ILE A 490 21.00 -33.65 -8.10
N ARG A 491 22.15 -33.31 -7.51
CA ARG A 491 22.30 -33.09 -6.07
C ARG A 491 22.85 -31.70 -5.80
N SER A 492 22.28 -31.02 -4.81
CA SER A 492 22.80 -29.73 -4.33
C SER A 492 24.08 -29.93 -3.53
N ILE A 493 25.14 -29.18 -3.84
CA ILE A 493 26.40 -29.23 -3.06
C ILE A 493 26.29 -28.36 -1.80
N GLY A 494 25.68 -27.19 -1.95
CA GLY A 494 25.43 -26.23 -0.86
C GLY A 494 23.94 -25.94 -0.71
N TYR A 495 23.61 -24.81 -0.09
CA TYR A 495 22.28 -24.25 -0.26
C TYR A 495 22.17 -23.68 -1.67
N SER A 496 21.10 -24.01 -2.38
CA SER A 496 20.88 -23.57 -3.76
C SER A 496 19.48 -22.99 -3.91
N ASP A 497 19.40 -21.85 -4.60
CA ASP A 497 18.17 -21.18 -4.97
C ASP A 497 17.87 -21.47 -6.43
N LEU A 498 16.75 -22.13 -6.67
CA LEU A 498 16.28 -22.50 -7.99
C LEU A 498 14.96 -21.78 -8.28
N PHE A 499 14.75 -21.39 -9.52
CA PHE A 499 13.40 -21.11 -10.01
C PHE A 499 12.85 -22.38 -10.64
N CYS A 500 11.69 -22.80 -10.16
CA CYS A 500 10.90 -23.90 -10.69
C CYS A 500 9.87 -23.35 -11.68
N LEU A 501 9.81 -23.97 -12.87
CA LEU A 501 8.78 -23.74 -13.88
C LEU A 501 8.08 -25.06 -14.17
N SER A 502 6.74 -25.07 -14.06
CA SER A 502 5.99 -26.30 -14.32
C SER A 502 5.90 -26.60 -15.82
N LYS A 503 5.71 -27.88 -16.16
CA LYS A 503 5.50 -28.31 -17.55
C LYS A 503 4.29 -27.61 -18.17
N ASP A 504 3.18 -27.51 -17.43
CA ASP A 504 1.94 -26.94 -17.94
C ASP A 504 2.12 -25.44 -18.23
N ASP A 505 2.76 -24.72 -17.31
CA ASP A 505 3.08 -23.29 -17.45
C ASP A 505 4.00 -22.99 -18.62
N LEU A 506 5.05 -23.81 -18.82
CA LEU A 506 5.96 -23.68 -19.95
C LEU A 506 5.25 -23.99 -21.26
N MET A 507 4.50 -25.09 -21.31
CA MET A 507 3.84 -25.52 -22.54
C MET A 507 2.81 -24.48 -22.99
N GLU A 508 2.02 -23.92 -22.06
CA GLU A 508 1.10 -22.81 -22.33
C GLU A 508 1.85 -21.62 -22.94
N ALA A 509 2.92 -21.14 -22.30
CA ALA A 509 3.68 -20.00 -22.82
C ALA A 509 4.28 -20.31 -24.20
N VAL A 510 4.88 -21.48 -24.37
CA VAL A 510 5.56 -21.89 -25.60
C VAL A 510 4.57 -22.21 -26.74
N THR A 511 3.28 -22.44 -26.46
CA THR A 511 2.27 -22.54 -27.53
C THR A 511 2.05 -21.22 -28.26
N GLU A 512 2.21 -20.07 -27.59
CA GLU A 512 2.11 -18.75 -28.21
C GLU A 512 3.38 -18.36 -28.99
N TYR A 513 4.54 -18.93 -28.63
CA TYR A 513 5.85 -18.65 -29.22
C TYR A 513 6.46 -19.92 -29.87
N PRO A 514 6.01 -20.33 -31.07
CA PRO A 514 6.41 -21.59 -31.69
C PRO A 514 7.89 -21.66 -32.08
N ASP A 515 8.55 -20.53 -32.34
CA ASP A 515 9.97 -20.52 -32.67
C ASP A 515 10.84 -20.82 -31.43
N ALA A 516 10.46 -20.30 -30.26
CA ALA A 516 11.09 -20.67 -29.01
C ALA A 516 10.90 -22.16 -28.70
N LYS A 517 9.72 -22.73 -29.01
CA LYS A 517 9.47 -24.16 -28.90
C LYS A 517 10.50 -24.99 -29.66
N LYS A 518 10.75 -24.64 -30.92
CA LYS A 518 11.71 -25.34 -31.77
C LYS A 518 13.11 -25.29 -31.19
N VAL A 519 13.56 -24.12 -30.73
CA VAL A 519 14.88 -23.96 -30.11
C VAL A 519 15.01 -24.83 -28.85
N LEU A 520 13.96 -24.89 -28.02
CA LEU A 520 13.94 -25.78 -26.85
C LEU A 520 14.00 -27.26 -27.26
N GLU A 521 13.22 -27.68 -28.26
CA GLU A 521 13.18 -29.06 -28.75
C GLU A 521 14.49 -29.49 -29.41
N GLU A 522 15.09 -28.65 -30.26
CA GLU A 522 16.38 -28.88 -30.93
C GLU A 522 17.48 -29.10 -29.90
N ARG A 523 17.57 -28.22 -28.90
CA ARG A 523 18.54 -28.37 -27.83
C ARG A 523 18.29 -29.62 -26.98
N GLY A 524 17.03 -29.95 -26.71
CA GLY A 524 16.66 -31.19 -26.06
C GLY A 524 17.12 -32.42 -26.85
N LYS A 525 16.97 -32.40 -28.19
CA LYS A 525 17.47 -33.45 -29.09
C LYS A 525 19.00 -33.54 -29.07
N GLU A 526 19.72 -32.42 -29.12
CA GLU A 526 21.20 -32.41 -29.04
C GLU A 526 21.72 -33.09 -27.77
N ILE A 527 21.10 -32.80 -26.62
CA ILE A 527 21.49 -33.40 -25.34
C ILE A 527 21.16 -34.91 -25.34
N LEU A 528 19.97 -35.29 -25.82
CA LEU A 528 19.57 -36.70 -25.93
C LEU A 528 20.48 -37.51 -26.88
N MET A 529 20.92 -36.91 -27.99
CA MET A 529 21.88 -37.52 -28.92
C MET A 529 23.24 -37.72 -28.24
N LYS A 530 23.74 -36.71 -27.52
CA LYS A 530 25.02 -36.80 -26.79
C LYS A 530 25.01 -37.88 -25.72
N GLU A 531 23.86 -38.14 -25.09
CA GLU A 531 23.68 -39.19 -24.10
C GLU A 531 23.32 -40.56 -24.69
N GLY A 532 23.14 -40.67 -26.02
CA GLY A 532 22.74 -41.93 -26.69
C GLY A 532 21.30 -42.36 -26.37
N LEU A 533 20.48 -41.44 -25.87
CA LEU A 533 19.11 -41.66 -25.38
C LEU A 533 18.03 -41.34 -26.43
N LEU A 534 18.41 -40.89 -27.62
CA LEU A 534 17.52 -40.74 -28.76
C LEU A 534 17.50 -42.04 -29.59
N ASP A 535 16.33 -42.45 -30.06
CA ASP A 535 16.19 -43.48 -31.08
C ASP A 535 16.00 -42.81 -32.44
N GLU A 536 17.05 -42.79 -33.25
CA GLU A 536 17.06 -42.17 -34.59
C GLU A 536 16.08 -42.86 -35.56
N ASN A 537 15.73 -44.12 -35.29
CA ASN A 537 14.80 -44.89 -36.12
C ASN A 537 13.32 -44.62 -35.78
N ALA A 538 13.03 -43.94 -34.66
CA ALA A 538 11.67 -43.66 -34.23
C ALA A 538 10.97 -42.57 -35.06
N GLU A 539 11.71 -41.63 -35.65
CA GLU A 539 11.14 -40.66 -36.60
C GLU A 539 10.80 -41.32 -37.96
N ALA A 540 11.58 -42.31 -38.39
CA ALA A 540 11.34 -43.04 -39.64
C ALA A 540 10.17 -44.05 -39.54
N GLY A 541 9.94 -44.63 -38.34
CA GLY A 541 8.93 -45.67 -38.13
C GLY A 541 7.46 -45.19 -38.08
N ARG A 542 7.18 -43.87 -38.12
CA ARG A 542 5.82 -43.32 -38.06
C ARG A 542 5.36 -42.57 -39.31
N LEU A 543 6.19 -42.45 -40.33
CA LEU A 543 5.81 -41.89 -41.63
C LEU A 543 5.03 -42.90 -42.50
N GLY A 544 4.67 -44.07 -41.97
CA GLY A 544 3.68 -44.99 -42.56
C GLY A 544 2.30 -44.69 -41.96
N GLY A 545 1.31 -44.43 -42.82
CA GLY A 545 -0.06 -43.99 -42.48
C GLY A 545 -0.95 -44.93 -41.67
N GLU A 546 -0.39 -45.87 -40.90
CA GLU A 546 -1.14 -46.84 -40.09
C GLU A 546 -1.75 -46.24 -38.81
N ASP A 547 -1.15 -45.18 -38.23
CA ASP A 547 -1.61 -44.58 -36.96
C ASP A 547 -2.85 -43.66 -37.12
N THR A 548 -3.11 -43.14 -38.32
CA THR A 548 -4.32 -42.33 -38.58
C THR A 548 -5.57 -43.19 -38.74
N GLU A 549 -5.43 -44.35 -39.37
CA GLU A 549 -6.56 -45.26 -39.65
C GLU A 549 -7.00 -45.97 -38.36
N GLU A 550 -6.05 -46.45 -37.54
CA GLU A 550 -6.35 -47.02 -36.21
C GLU A 550 -6.98 -46.00 -35.25
N LYS A 551 -6.58 -44.71 -35.35
CA LYS A 551 -7.19 -43.62 -34.56
C LYS A 551 -8.61 -43.30 -35.03
N VAL A 552 -8.87 -43.35 -36.33
CA VAL A 552 -10.21 -43.16 -36.90
C VAL A 552 -11.12 -44.32 -36.46
N GLU A 553 -10.66 -45.57 -36.54
CA GLU A 553 -11.43 -46.73 -36.07
C GLU A 553 -11.72 -46.67 -34.55
N ARG A 554 -10.75 -46.24 -33.73
CA ARG A 554 -10.98 -46.02 -32.29
C ARG A 554 -11.97 -44.89 -32.00
N LEU A 555 -11.94 -43.83 -32.80
CA LEU A 555 -12.89 -42.72 -32.69
C LEU A 555 -14.30 -43.15 -33.11
N GLU A 556 -14.44 -43.94 -34.18
CA GLU A 556 -15.73 -44.52 -34.58
C GLU A 556 -16.30 -45.44 -33.51
N SER A 557 -15.50 -46.35 -32.93
CA SER A 557 -16.01 -47.22 -31.86
C SER A 557 -16.37 -46.45 -30.57
N SER A 558 -15.63 -45.37 -30.28
CA SER A 558 -15.96 -44.46 -29.18
C SER A 558 -17.24 -43.67 -29.45
N LEU A 559 -17.48 -43.28 -30.70
CA LEU A 559 -18.70 -42.60 -31.11
C LEU A 559 -19.92 -43.54 -31.01
N ASP A 560 -19.80 -44.78 -31.46
CA ASP A 560 -20.85 -45.80 -31.36
C ASP A 560 -21.23 -46.10 -29.90
N THR A 561 -20.23 -46.23 -29.02
CA THR A 561 -20.49 -46.43 -27.59
C THR A 561 -21.17 -45.23 -26.94
N LEU A 562 -20.81 -44.00 -27.35
CA LEU A 562 -21.47 -42.77 -26.91
C LEU A 562 -22.91 -42.70 -27.41
N GLN A 563 -23.15 -43.04 -28.67
CA GLN A 563 -24.47 -43.04 -29.30
C GLN A 563 -25.40 -44.06 -28.64
N THR A 564 -24.87 -45.24 -28.29
CA THR A 564 -25.58 -46.27 -27.53
C THR A 564 -25.94 -45.79 -26.13
N ARG A 565 -25.02 -45.11 -25.42
CA ARG A 565 -25.30 -44.50 -24.11
C ARG A 565 -26.34 -43.39 -24.20
N PHE A 566 -26.29 -42.57 -25.25
CA PHE A 566 -27.26 -41.51 -25.50
C PHE A 566 -28.67 -42.07 -25.76
N ALA A 567 -28.78 -43.13 -26.59
CA ALA A 567 -30.04 -43.80 -26.85
C ALA A 567 -30.65 -44.39 -25.56
N ARG A 568 -29.82 -44.99 -24.70
CA ARG A 568 -30.26 -45.50 -23.40
C ARG A 568 -30.76 -44.38 -22.48
N LEU A 569 -30.03 -43.27 -22.37
CA LEU A 569 -30.42 -42.11 -21.58
C LEU A 569 -31.72 -41.47 -22.08
N LEU A 570 -31.91 -41.38 -23.40
CA LEU A 570 -33.17 -40.92 -24.00
C LEU A 570 -34.34 -41.85 -23.67
N SER A 571 -34.12 -43.16 -23.66
CA SER A 571 -35.11 -44.16 -23.22
C SER A 571 -35.47 -44.00 -21.73
N GLU A 572 -34.47 -43.83 -20.86
CA GLU A 572 -34.69 -43.61 -19.43
C GLU A 572 -35.42 -42.27 -19.18
N TYR A 573 -35.07 -41.21 -19.92
CA TYR A 573 -35.73 -39.91 -19.87
C TYR A 573 -37.20 -39.98 -20.33
N THR A 574 -37.48 -40.65 -21.44
CA THR A 574 -38.87 -40.80 -21.93
C THR A 574 -39.72 -41.66 -20.99
N ALA A 575 -39.16 -42.73 -20.43
CA ALA A 575 -39.84 -43.56 -19.44
C ALA A 575 -40.15 -42.79 -18.14
N THR A 576 -39.22 -41.96 -17.66
CA THR A 576 -39.45 -41.10 -16.48
C THR A 576 -40.49 -40.02 -16.76
N GLN A 577 -40.46 -39.38 -17.93
CA GLN A 577 -41.50 -38.43 -18.38
C GLN A 577 -42.89 -39.07 -18.42
N GLN A 578 -43.03 -40.28 -18.97
CA GLN A 578 -44.31 -40.99 -19.00
C GLN A 578 -44.83 -41.33 -17.59
N ARG A 579 -43.95 -41.77 -16.68
CA ARG A 579 -44.30 -42.02 -15.28
C ARG A 579 -44.75 -40.74 -14.57
N LEU A 580 -44.07 -39.62 -14.84
CA LEU A 580 -44.43 -38.32 -14.28
C LEU A 580 -45.80 -37.87 -14.78
N LYS A 581 -46.05 -37.96 -16.10
CA LYS A 581 -47.36 -37.66 -16.69
C LYS A 581 -48.47 -38.50 -16.07
N ARG A 582 -48.30 -39.82 -15.94
CA ARG A 582 -49.28 -40.69 -15.28
C ARG A 582 -49.56 -40.29 -13.83
N ARG A 583 -48.53 -39.88 -13.08
CA ARG A 583 -48.68 -39.36 -11.71
C ARG A 583 -49.46 -38.06 -11.66
N ILE A 584 -49.16 -37.12 -12.57
CA ILE A 584 -49.90 -35.86 -12.69
C ILE A 584 -51.36 -36.13 -13.02
N THR A 585 -51.65 -36.99 -14.01
CA THR A 585 -53.04 -37.34 -14.37
C THR A 585 -53.79 -38.03 -13.21
N ASN A 586 -53.11 -38.88 -12.42
CA ASN A 586 -53.72 -39.46 -11.22
C ASN A 586 -53.98 -38.41 -10.13
N LEU A 587 -53.07 -37.45 -9.95
CA LEU A 587 -53.26 -36.33 -9.02
C LEU A 587 -54.39 -35.41 -9.48
N GLU A 588 -54.50 -35.11 -10.77
CA GLU A 588 -55.60 -34.35 -11.36
C GLU A 588 -56.94 -35.06 -11.15
N ARG A 589 -57.02 -36.39 -11.34
CA ARG A 589 -58.21 -37.18 -11.01
C ARG A 589 -58.56 -37.13 -9.53
N GLN A 590 -57.56 -37.22 -8.64
CA GLN A 590 -57.80 -37.12 -7.20
C GLN A 590 -58.28 -35.73 -6.79
N LEU A 591 -57.73 -34.67 -7.40
CA LEU A 591 -58.16 -33.28 -7.22
C LEU A 591 -59.59 -33.06 -7.74
N CYS A 592 -59.94 -33.67 -8.87
CA CYS A 592 -61.29 -33.62 -9.41
C CYS A 592 -62.30 -34.35 -8.51
N HIS A 593 -61.89 -35.42 -7.81
CA HIS A 593 -62.71 -36.09 -6.80
C HIS A 593 -62.80 -35.34 -5.45
N THR A 594 -61.80 -34.53 -5.08
CA THR A 594 -61.85 -33.69 -3.86
C THR A 594 -62.47 -32.31 -4.11
N GLY A 595 -62.59 -31.88 -5.36
CA GLY A 595 -63.21 -30.63 -5.78
C GLY A 595 -64.62 -30.80 -6.35
N CYS A 596 -65.51 -31.52 -5.65
CA CYS A 596 -66.95 -31.40 -5.89
C CYS A 596 -67.56 -30.53 -4.77
N GLY A 597 -67.61 -29.23 -5.06
CA GLY A 597 -68.19 -28.22 -4.21
C GLY A 597 -68.06 -26.83 -4.83
N ILE A 598 -69.02 -26.50 -5.71
CA ILE A 598 -69.52 -25.16 -6.05
C ILE A 598 -69.10 -24.56 -7.43
N LEU A 599 -70.15 -24.39 -8.27
CA LEU A 599 -70.37 -23.57 -9.49
C LEU A 599 -69.73 -24.02 -10.82
N SER A 600 -70.37 -23.93 -11.99
CA SER A 600 -71.75 -23.90 -12.53
C SER A 600 -71.57 -23.63 -14.03
N ASP A 601 -72.32 -24.34 -14.88
CA ASP A 601 -72.72 -24.04 -16.26
C ASP A 601 -71.75 -23.33 -17.24
N ALA A 602 -71.42 -24.03 -18.34
CA ALA A 602 -71.91 -23.72 -19.70
C ALA A 602 -70.90 -24.12 -20.80
N ASP A 603 -71.38 -24.97 -21.71
CA ASP A 603 -71.12 -25.08 -23.15
C ASP A 603 -69.68 -25.07 -23.71
N LEU A 604 -69.27 -26.18 -24.34
CA LEU A 604 -69.25 -26.31 -25.81
C LEU A 604 -68.54 -27.61 -26.27
N SER A 605 -69.36 -28.47 -26.88
CA SER A 605 -69.12 -29.22 -28.13
C SER A 605 -67.94 -30.21 -28.28
N ASP A 606 -68.37 -31.46 -28.49
CA ASP A 606 -67.97 -32.40 -29.56
C ASP A 606 -67.01 -33.55 -29.25
N GLU A 607 -67.63 -34.74 -29.31
CA GLU A 607 -67.23 -35.99 -30.01
C GLU A 607 -65.79 -36.49 -29.78
N ASP A 608 -65.54 -37.72 -29.31
CA ASP A 608 -66.16 -38.95 -29.79
C ASP A 608 -65.95 -40.13 -28.83
N SER A 609 -66.93 -41.02 -28.87
CA SER A 609 -67.01 -42.40 -28.35
C SER A 609 -65.85 -43.30 -28.81
N ALA A 610 -65.49 -44.48 -28.29
CA ALA A 610 -66.06 -45.54 -27.45
C ALA A 610 -64.85 -46.41 -26.98
N SER A 611 -64.66 -46.71 -25.69
CA SER A 611 -65.04 -47.96 -24.99
C SER A 611 -64.78 -49.24 -25.81
N GLU A 612 -63.84 -50.12 -25.46
CA GLU A 612 -63.76 -51.02 -24.29
C GLU A 612 -63.91 -52.48 -24.77
N ALA A 613 -63.16 -53.36 -24.11
CA ALA A 613 -63.42 -54.77 -23.76
C ALA A 613 -62.11 -55.55 -23.88
N GLU A 614 -61.69 -56.40 -22.94
CA GLU A 614 -62.19 -56.88 -21.66
C GLU A 614 -60.95 -57.53 -21.01
N ALA A 615 -60.70 -57.32 -19.72
CA ALA A 615 -60.88 -58.36 -18.69
C ALA A 615 -60.32 -59.73 -19.10
N ASP A 616 -59.33 -60.27 -18.39
CA ASP A 616 -59.60 -61.07 -17.20
C ASP A 616 -58.33 -61.82 -16.69
N THR A 617 -58.20 -61.85 -15.35
CA THR A 617 -57.82 -63.00 -14.48
C THR A 617 -56.57 -63.86 -14.81
N LEU A 618 -55.84 -64.48 -13.88
CA LEU A 618 -56.00 -64.85 -12.47
C LEU A 618 -54.58 -65.24 -11.97
N ALA A 619 -54.37 -65.14 -10.65
CA ALA A 619 -53.67 -66.11 -9.77
C ALA A 619 -52.33 -66.76 -10.20
N ALA A 620 -51.44 -67.18 -9.32
CA ALA A 620 -51.15 -67.09 -7.89
C ALA A 620 -50.01 -68.11 -7.71
N ALA A 621 -49.27 -68.02 -6.59
CA ALA A 621 -48.43 -69.09 -6.04
C ALA A 621 -47.14 -69.41 -6.85
N ASN A 622 -46.00 -69.77 -6.28
CA ASN A 622 -45.63 -70.09 -4.91
C ASN A 622 -44.08 -70.12 -4.83
N THR A 623 -43.54 -69.66 -3.70
CA THR A 623 -42.47 -70.25 -2.87
C THR A 623 -41.30 -71.03 -3.50
N VAL A 624 -40.07 -70.80 -2.98
CA VAL A 624 -39.16 -71.78 -2.33
C VAL A 624 -37.67 -71.35 -2.42
N GLU A 625 -37.12 -71.06 -1.23
CA GLU A 625 -35.81 -71.42 -0.62
C GLU A 625 -34.40 -71.04 -1.12
N GLN A 626 -33.58 -70.75 -0.08
CA GLN A 626 -32.15 -71.03 0.18
C GLN A 626 -31.12 -70.22 -0.61
N GLY A 627 -30.30 -69.37 0.03
CA GLY A 627 -29.13 -69.67 0.89
C GLY A 627 -27.95 -68.90 0.24
N ASP A 628 -26.98 -68.27 0.88
CA ASP A 628 -26.13 -68.66 2.00
C ASP A 628 -25.16 -67.47 2.32
N HIS A 629 -24.63 -67.43 3.56
CA HIS A 629 -23.44 -66.74 4.14
C HIS A 629 -22.91 -65.38 3.58
N GLY A 630 -22.45 -64.40 4.36
CA GLY A 630 -22.12 -64.31 5.79
C GLY A 630 -21.47 -62.95 6.13
N ASN A 631 -21.61 -62.56 7.40
CA ASN A 631 -20.88 -61.61 8.25
C ASN A 631 -19.66 -60.83 7.72
N ASP A 632 -19.60 -59.51 7.97
CA ASP A 632 -18.90 -58.92 9.14
C ASP A 632 -18.82 -57.38 9.00
N GLU A 633 -19.48 -56.66 9.89
CA GLU A 633 -19.23 -55.24 10.23
C GLU A 633 -18.32 -55.18 11.46
N PRO A 634 -17.53 -54.09 11.63
CA PRO A 634 -17.53 -53.46 12.93
C PRO A 634 -17.69 -51.94 12.88
N THR A 635 -18.78 -51.50 13.53
CA THR A 635 -18.97 -50.35 14.42
C THR A 635 -17.82 -49.36 14.62
N GLU A 636 -18.06 -48.10 14.21
CA GLU A 636 -17.40 -46.88 14.71
C GLU A 636 -17.97 -46.48 16.08
N SER A 637 -17.09 -46.21 17.03
CA SER A 637 -17.39 -45.59 18.32
C SER A 637 -16.90 -44.13 18.34
N THR A 638 -17.87 -43.24 18.47
CA THR A 638 -17.74 -41.82 18.74
C THR A 638 -17.19 -41.58 20.14
N VAL A 639 -16.09 -40.84 20.29
CA VAL A 639 -15.67 -40.26 21.57
C VAL A 639 -15.37 -38.78 21.38
N GLN A 640 -16.10 -37.99 22.16
CA GLN A 640 -15.93 -36.56 22.39
C GLN A 640 -14.55 -36.25 22.99
N THR A 641 -13.86 -35.27 22.41
CA THR A 641 -13.27 -34.09 23.09
C THR A 641 -13.01 -33.02 22.07
#